data_AF-A0A7C0UNL7-F1
#
_entry.id   AF-A0A7C0UNL7-F1
#
_cell.length_a   1.000
_cell.length_b   1.000
_cell.length_c   1.000
_cell.angle_alpha   90.00
_cell.angle_beta   90.00
_cell.angle_gamma   90.00
#
_symmetry.space_group_name_H-M   'P 1'
#
loop_
_entity.id
_entity.type
_entity.pdbx_description
1 polymer ?
#
loop_
_entity_poly.entity_id
_entity_poly.type
_entity_poly.pdbx_seq_one_letter_code
_entity_poly.pdbx_strand_id
1 'polypeptide(L)'
;MNFWNDITDDFKTVFEMDPAAKNKLEVILSYSGFHAIFFYRLNHNLWKTGIPFLPRFLSQIAKVITGIEIHPAAKIGKGFFIDHGMGVVIGETAEIGENCLIYQGVTLGGTGKEKGKRHPTLGNNVVVGAGAKILGAITIGDNVKIGANSVVLQPVPKNSIVVGVPGRVIKKKVIKMFDDGPVEMLDHVHIPDPLEEKFEEIKEYINVLERRISSLEGNTETIKVYNTLSGKKEDFVPLVPNKISMYVCGITAYDVCHLGHARSAIVFDIIKRYFRYRGFEVTHARNITDIDDKIIARAAQENISAEEVARKYTEEYYRDMDLLGVSRADIEPNATDHIQEMIDTIQGLIDKGYAYTVEGGDVYFEVSKFDGYGKLSGKNVDDLKSGARVDVDERKKSPLDFALWKASKEGEPFWESPWGKGRPGWHIECTAMSSKYFGATFDIHGGGADLTFPHHENEIAQSEAYSGKPFVRYWMHNGFITVDKEKMSKSLGNFFTIKNILDKYEPEVIRYFLLSAHYRSPIEFSDTQLNEAELSIDRYYTTVMRIEDFIQTAAEKEKLTTSDELEGLLSSFMDKFHSAMDDDFNTASALGYMFELIREANKFLDTKPSGQKAKELVIKARELLAKAGGVLNIFNKTADEWYRALMKVKKIDLSEEALAEKISQRQEARNNKDWAASDKIRNELSEKGVILEDKPDGTAWKIKVG
;
A
#
# COMPACT_ATOMS: atom_id res chain seq x y z
N MET A 1 -29.38 -13.30 66.41
CA MET A 1 -29.19 -14.16 65.22
C MET A 1 -29.02 -15.58 65.70
N ASN A 2 -29.75 -16.51 65.12
CA ASN A 2 -29.73 -17.92 65.52
C ASN A 2 -28.52 -18.55 64.83
N PHE A 3 -27.47 -18.90 65.59
CA PHE A 3 -26.22 -19.48 65.05
C PHE A 3 -26.48 -20.60 64.03
N TRP A 4 -27.47 -21.45 64.30
CA TRP A 4 -27.86 -22.55 63.42
C TRP A 4 -28.53 -22.12 62.12
N ASN A 5 -29.24 -20.97 62.10
CA ASN A 5 -29.81 -20.43 60.88
C ASN A 5 -28.70 -19.90 59.96
N ASP A 6 -27.73 -19.17 60.52
CA ASP A 6 -26.60 -18.62 59.75
C ASP A 6 -25.77 -19.74 59.11
N ILE A 7 -25.50 -20.83 59.85
CA ILE A 7 -24.81 -22.02 59.30
C ILE A 7 -25.65 -22.73 58.23
N THR A 8 -26.96 -22.79 58.39
CA THR A 8 -27.85 -23.43 57.40
C THR A 8 -27.86 -22.63 56.10
N ASP A 9 -27.85 -21.31 56.18
CA ASP A 9 -27.80 -20.42 55.01
C ASP A 9 -26.41 -20.50 54.35
N ASP A 10 -25.32 -20.43 55.12
CA ASP A 10 -23.94 -20.60 54.61
C ASP A 10 -23.77 -21.98 53.92
N PHE A 11 -24.41 -23.03 54.42
CA PHE A 11 -24.40 -24.37 53.80
C PHE A 11 -25.19 -24.42 52.48
N LYS A 12 -26.37 -23.78 52.41
CA LYS A 12 -27.16 -23.71 51.17
C LYS A 12 -26.42 -22.98 50.07
N THR A 13 -25.74 -21.88 50.42
CA THR A 13 -24.99 -21.06 49.47
C THR A 13 -23.91 -21.87 48.73
N VAL A 14 -23.31 -22.89 49.36
CA VAL A 14 -22.34 -23.77 48.68
C VAL A 14 -22.97 -24.44 47.45
N PHE A 15 -24.19 -24.95 47.56
CA PHE A 15 -24.89 -25.60 46.45
C PHE A 15 -25.40 -24.62 45.40
N GLU A 16 -25.69 -23.38 45.80
CA GLU A 16 -26.14 -22.32 44.88
C GLU A 16 -24.98 -21.77 44.03
N MET A 17 -23.78 -21.71 44.61
CA MET A 17 -22.63 -21.02 44.02
C MET A 17 -21.59 -21.95 43.40
N ASP A 18 -21.48 -23.20 43.85
CA ASP A 18 -20.53 -24.18 43.30
C ASP A 18 -21.24 -25.34 42.58
N PRO A 19 -21.19 -25.39 41.23
CA PRO A 19 -21.79 -26.48 40.45
C PRO A 19 -21.12 -27.84 40.68
N ALA A 20 -19.93 -27.88 41.31
CA ALA A 20 -19.25 -29.13 41.64
C ALA A 20 -19.79 -29.80 42.92
N ALA A 21 -20.61 -29.10 43.72
CA ALA A 21 -21.17 -29.64 44.97
C ALA A 21 -22.25 -30.69 44.70
N LYS A 22 -21.92 -31.98 44.81
CA LYS A 22 -22.84 -33.08 44.44
C LYS A 22 -23.73 -33.55 45.58
N ASN A 23 -23.23 -33.55 46.81
CA ASN A 23 -23.99 -34.06 47.96
C ASN A 23 -23.59 -33.41 49.29
N LYS A 24 -24.47 -33.53 50.30
CA LYS A 24 -24.32 -32.87 51.60
C LYS A 24 -23.09 -33.34 52.40
N LEU A 25 -22.76 -34.63 52.30
CA LEU A 25 -21.65 -35.22 53.06
C LEU A 25 -20.31 -34.69 52.55
N GLU A 26 -20.17 -34.56 51.23
CA GLU A 26 -19.01 -33.98 50.56
C GLU A 26 -18.77 -32.54 51.01
N VAL A 27 -19.80 -31.68 51.00
CA VAL A 27 -19.68 -30.30 51.47
C VAL A 27 -19.22 -30.24 52.93
N ILE A 28 -19.82 -31.06 53.81
CA ILE A 28 -19.48 -31.08 55.24
C ILE A 28 -18.06 -31.59 55.49
N LEU A 29 -17.52 -32.49 54.66
CA LEU A 29 -16.23 -33.13 54.91
C LEU A 29 -15.05 -32.52 54.14
N SER A 30 -15.29 -31.86 53.00
CA SER A 30 -14.22 -31.53 52.05
C SER A 30 -14.14 -30.05 51.65
N TYR A 31 -15.14 -29.22 51.98
CA TYR A 31 -15.12 -27.80 51.62
C TYR A 31 -14.42 -26.95 52.70
N SER A 32 -13.14 -26.66 52.47
CA SER A 32 -12.32 -25.84 53.39
C SER A 32 -12.90 -24.45 53.63
N GLY A 33 -13.54 -23.85 52.61
CA GLY A 33 -14.25 -22.57 52.72
C GLY A 33 -15.41 -22.63 53.72
N PHE A 34 -16.25 -23.66 53.62
CA PHE A 34 -17.36 -23.89 54.55
C PHE A 34 -16.85 -24.14 55.99
N HIS A 35 -15.80 -24.95 56.15
CA HIS A 35 -15.18 -25.18 57.47
C HIS A 35 -14.66 -23.89 58.10
N ALA A 36 -13.98 -23.05 57.33
CA ALA A 36 -13.45 -21.78 57.81
C ALA A 36 -14.55 -20.84 58.31
N ILE A 37 -15.66 -20.75 57.55
CA ILE A 37 -16.83 -19.96 57.94
C ILE A 37 -17.47 -20.55 59.21
N PHE A 38 -17.66 -21.86 59.29
CA PHE A 38 -18.20 -22.53 60.47
C PHE A 38 -17.40 -22.21 61.73
N PHE A 39 -16.07 -22.40 61.69
CA PHE A 39 -15.19 -22.06 62.82
C PHE A 39 -15.20 -20.56 63.13
N TYR A 40 -15.26 -19.70 62.12
CA TYR A 40 -15.40 -18.26 62.32
C TYR A 40 -16.69 -17.91 63.06
N ARG A 41 -17.86 -18.45 62.66
CA ARG A 41 -19.15 -18.16 63.31
C ARG A 41 -19.11 -18.54 64.79
N LEU A 42 -18.51 -19.70 65.11
CA LEU A 42 -18.31 -20.15 66.49
C LEU A 42 -17.39 -19.19 67.26
N ASN A 43 -16.22 -18.88 66.69
CA ASN A 43 -15.23 -17.99 67.30
C ASN A 43 -15.75 -16.56 67.46
N HIS A 44 -16.53 -16.05 66.52
CA HIS A 44 -17.14 -14.71 66.58
C HIS A 44 -18.19 -14.63 67.69
N ASN A 45 -18.95 -15.69 67.93
CA ASN A 45 -19.87 -15.75 69.07
C ASN A 45 -19.12 -15.81 70.40
N LEU A 46 -18.04 -16.57 70.49
CA LEU A 46 -17.17 -16.57 71.67
C LEU A 46 -16.47 -15.21 71.88
N TRP A 47 -16.10 -14.52 70.81
CA TRP A 47 -15.50 -13.18 70.89
C TRP A 47 -16.45 -12.17 71.54
N LYS A 48 -17.76 -12.29 71.30
CA LYS A 48 -18.80 -11.44 71.90
C LYS A 48 -18.97 -11.63 73.41
N THR A 49 -18.46 -12.71 74.01
CA THR A 49 -18.55 -12.95 75.46
C THR A 49 -17.49 -12.18 76.26
N GLY A 50 -16.56 -11.48 75.59
CA GLY A 50 -15.63 -10.55 76.23
C GLY A 50 -14.27 -11.14 76.63
N ILE A 51 -13.96 -12.38 76.26
CA ILE A 51 -12.66 -13.03 76.52
C ILE A 51 -11.90 -13.22 75.19
N PRO A 52 -11.02 -12.29 74.79
CA PRO A 52 -10.48 -12.23 73.42
C PRO A 52 -9.41 -13.28 73.10
N PHE A 53 -8.73 -13.84 74.12
CA PHE A 53 -7.61 -14.77 73.91
C PHE A 53 -8.06 -16.09 73.26
N LEU A 54 -9.11 -16.72 73.81
CA LEU A 54 -9.55 -18.04 73.37
C LEU A 54 -10.05 -18.06 71.91
N PRO A 55 -10.94 -17.15 71.46
CA PRO A 55 -11.35 -17.10 70.05
C PRO A 55 -10.20 -16.79 69.10
N ARG A 56 -9.22 -15.98 69.54
CA ARG A 56 -8.05 -15.67 68.72
C ARG A 56 -7.15 -16.89 68.55
N PHE A 57 -6.92 -17.65 69.62
CA PHE A 57 -6.19 -18.91 69.55
C PHE A 57 -6.89 -19.94 68.65
N LEU A 58 -8.20 -20.13 68.82
CA LEU A 58 -9.00 -21.03 67.99
C LEU A 58 -9.01 -20.62 66.51
N SER A 59 -8.96 -19.32 66.20
CA SER A 59 -8.84 -18.84 64.82
C SER A 59 -7.50 -19.23 64.17
N GLN A 60 -6.42 -19.38 64.94
CA GLN A 60 -5.13 -19.86 64.43
C GLN A 60 -5.18 -21.35 64.10
N ILE A 61 -5.87 -22.15 64.93
CA ILE A 61 -6.08 -23.58 64.64
C ILE A 61 -6.91 -23.73 63.37
N ALA A 62 -8.01 -22.99 63.25
CA ALA A 62 -8.84 -22.99 62.04
C ALA A 62 -8.01 -22.63 60.79
N LYS A 63 -7.14 -21.61 60.88
CA LYS A 63 -6.22 -21.22 59.82
C LYS A 63 -5.27 -22.35 59.41
N VAL A 64 -4.69 -23.09 60.36
CA VAL A 64 -3.79 -24.22 60.05
C VAL A 64 -4.53 -25.32 59.32
N ILE A 65 -5.79 -25.57 59.67
CA ILE A 65 -6.61 -26.64 59.07
C ILE A 65 -7.10 -26.25 57.67
N THR A 66 -7.56 -25.01 57.48
CA THR A 66 -8.26 -24.60 56.26
C THR A 66 -7.41 -23.80 55.28
N GLY A 67 -6.28 -23.24 55.74
CA GLY A 67 -5.47 -22.28 54.98
C GLY A 67 -6.10 -20.88 54.84
N ILE A 68 -7.22 -20.61 55.54
CA ILE A 68 -7.99 -19.36 55.50
C ILE A 68 -7.85 -18.64 56.85
N GLU A 69 -7.40 -17.39 56.84
CA GLU A 69 -7.32 -16.56 58.04
C GLU A 69 -8.52 -15.62 58.13
N ILE A 70 -9.39 -15.82 59.13
CA ILE A 70 -10.49 -14.90 59.45
C ILE A 70 -10.34 -14.43 60.90
N HIS A 71 -10.21 -13.12 61.10
CA HIS A 71 -10.14 -12.56 62.44
C HIS A 71 -11.51 -12.69 63.16
N PRO A 72 -11.57 -13.16 64.43
CA PRO A 72 -12.84 -13.33 65.15
C PRO A 72 -13.70 -12.06 65.27
N ALA A 73 -13.06 -10.89 65.34
CA ALA A 73 -13.73 -9.59 65.42
C ALA A 73 -14.34 -9.07 64.11
N ALA A 74 -14.01 -9.68 62.95
CA ALA A 74 -14.60 -9.30 61.67
C ALA A 74 -16.14 -9.47 61.73
N LYS A 75 -16.87 -8.74 60.89
CA LYS A 75 -18.32 -8.92 60.74
C LYS A 75 -18.61 -9.44 59.35
N ILE A 76 -19.34 -10.53 59.26
CA ILE A 76 -19.64 -11.19 57.99
C ILE A 76 -21.15 -11.45 57.96
N GLY A 77 -21.82 -10.98 56.90
CA GLY A 77 -23.24 -11.20 56.63
C GLY A 77 -23.54 -12.66 56.28
N LYS A 78 -24.82 -12.98 56.07
CA LYS A 78 -25.27 -14.31 55.65
C LYS A 78 -24.92 -14.60 54.18
N GLY A 79 -24.84 -15.88 53.81
CA GLY A 79 -24.62 -16.30 52.43
C GLY A 79 -23.21 -15.96 51.94
N PHE A 80 -22.24 -15.90 52.85
CA PHE A 80 -20.85 -15.66 52.49
C PHE A 80 -20.24 -16.96 51.98
N PHE A 81 -19.65 -16.94 50.79
CA PHE A 81 -19.03 -18.10 50.18
C PHE A 81 -17.55 -17.86 49.92
N ILE A 82 -16.71 -18.83 50.28
CA ILE A 82 -15.28 -18.83 49.98
C ILE A 82 -15.01 -20.00 49.06
N ASP A 83 -14.70 -19.70 47.80
CA ASP A 83 -14.38 -20.71 46.79
C ASP A 83 -12.85 -20.89 46.71
N HIS A 84 -12.39 -22.14 46.75
CA HIS A 84 -10.97 -22.52 46.75
C HIS A 84 -10.08 -21.76 47.77
N GLY A 85 -10.59 -21.36 48.94
CA GLY A 85 -10.04 -20.28 49.80
C GLY A 85 -8.59 -20.29 50.32
N MET A 86 -7.69 -21.15 49.87
CA MET A 86 -6.27 -21.13 50.28
C MET A 86 -5.66 -19.73 50.18
N GLY A 87 -5.06 -19.26 51.27
CA GLY A 87 -4.40 -17.95 51.33
C GLY A 87 -5.32 -16.74 51.45
N VAL A 88 -6.62 -16.93 51.72
CA VAL A 88 -7.54 -15.83 52.03
C VAL A 88 -7.24 -15.25 53.40
N VAL A 89 -7.18 -13.91 53.50
CA VAL A 89 -6.91 -13.17 54.73
C VAL A 89 -7.97 -12.09 54.95
N ILE A 90 -8.73 -12.21 56.04
CA ILE A 90 -9.78 -11.26 56.46
C ILE A 90 -9.38 -10.64 57.80
N GLY A 91 -9.10 -9.34 57.78
CA GLY A 91 -8.60 -8.62 58.94
C GLY A 91 -9.66 -8.24 59.98
N GLU A 92 -9.17 -7.79 61.14
CA GLU A 92 -9.92 -7.57 62.38
C GLU A 92 -11.19 -6.72 62.25
N THR A 93 -11.11 -5.63 61.49
CA THR A 93 -12.20 -4.66 61.37
C THR A 93 -12.90 -4.77 60.02
N ALA A 94 -12.71 -5.87 59.30
CA ALA A 94 -13.34 -6.09 58.01
C ALA A 94 -14.85 -6.29 58.23
N GLU A 95 -15.65 -5.69 57.36
CA GLU A 95 -17.10 -5.86 57.35
C GLU A 95 -17.51 -6.36 55.97
N ILE A 96 -18.22 -7.48 55.91
CA ILE A 96 -18.66 -8.12 54.67
C ILE A 96 -20.18 -8.20 54.72
N GLY A 97 -20.85 -7.69 53.69
CA GLY A 97 -22.30 -7.76 53.52
C GLY A 97 -22.82 -9.16 53.22
N GLU A 98 -24.06 -9.23 52.74
CA GLU A 98 -24.73 -10.49 52.41
C GLU A 98 -24.33 -10.99 51.01
N ASN A 99 -24.38 -12.31 50.80
CA ASN A 99 -24.19 -12.96 49.50
C ASN A 99 -22.86 -12.62 48.79
N CYS A 100 -21.79 -12.46 49.56
CA CYS A 100 -20.48 -12.15 49.01
C CYS A 100 -19.70 -13.44 48.69
N LEU A 101 -18.94 -13.40 47.59
CA LEU A 101 -18.08 -14.50 47.14
C LEU A 101 -16.63 -14.05 47.12
N ILE A 102 -15.75 -14.83 47.75
CA ILE A 102 -14.30 -14.58 47.76
C ILE A 102 -13.56 -15.82 47.27
N TYR A 103 -12.63 -15.62 46.33
CA TYR A 103 -11.76 -16.67 45.81
C TYR A 103 -10.42 -16.76 46.56
N GLN A 104 -9.61 -17.76 46.21
CA GLN A 104 -8.27 -18.00 46.79
C GLN A 104 -7.36 -16.75 46.78
N GLY A 105 -6.47 -16.63 47.77
CA GLY A 105 -5.44 -15.60 47.82
C GLY A 105 -5.93 -14.16 48.00
N VAL A 106 -7.22 -13.96 48.31
CA VAL A 106 -7.78 -12.63 48.52
C VAL A 106 -7.37 -12.05 49.88
N THR A 107 -7.01 -10.77 49.90
CA THR A 107 -6.64 -10.07 51.14
C THR A 107 -7.57 -8.87 51.38
N LEU A 108 -8.30 -8.89 52.49
CA LEU A 108 -9.01 -7.73 53.06
C LEU A 108 -8.15 -7.13 54.17
N GLY A 109 -7.18 -6.33 53.76
CA GLY A 109 -6.08 -5.85 54.60
C GLY A 109 -6.26 -4.42 55.11
N GLY A 110 -5.55 -4.07 56.17
CA GLY A 110 -5.48 -2.70 56.65
C GLY A 110 -4.33 -1.92 56.02
N THR A 111 -4.49 -0.62 55.86
CA THR A 111 -3.40 0.31 55.53
C THR A 111 -2.99 1.07 56.79
N GLY A 112 -1.70 1.11 57.12
CA GLY A 112 -1.16 1.90 58.25
C GLY A 112 -1.24 1.24 59.65
N LYS A 113 -0.85 2.01 60.67
CA LYS A 113 -0.75 1.59 62.10
C LYS A 113 -1.87 2.18 62.99
N GLU A 114 -2.89 2.78 62.39
CA GLU A 114 -3.94 3.50 63.12
C GLU A 114 -4.81 2.56 63.97
N LYS A 115 -5.25 3.06 65.13
CA LYS A 115 -6.18 2.35 66.03
C LYS A 115 -7.62 2.69 65.63
N GLY A 116 -8.38 1.72 65.13
CA GLY A 116 -9.77 1.91 64.71
C GLY A 116 -10.13 1.06 63.47
N LYS A 117 -11.18 1.47 62.75
CA LYS A 117 -11.57 0.86 61.45
C LYS A 117 -10.44 1.08 60.45
N ARG A 118 -9.79 0.00 60.03
CA ARG A 118 -8.63 0.03 59.11
C ARG A 118 -8.73 -0.91 57.92
N HIS A 119 -9.63 -1.89 58.00
CA HIS A 119 -9.90 -2.88 56.95
C HIS A 119 -11.17 -2.49 56.16
N PRO A 120 -11.37 -3.03 54.94
CA PRO A 120 -12.46 -2.60 54.07
C PRO A 120 -13.86 -3.03 54.56
N THR A 121 -14.86 -2.37 53.99
CA THR A 121 -16.28 -2.74 54.08
C THR A 121 -16.77 -3.16 52.70
N LEU A 122 -17.24 -4.40 52.56
CA LEU A 122 -17.90 -4.90 51.35
C LEU A 122 -19.43 -4.78 51.53
N GLY A 123 -20.10 -4.21 50.54
CA GLY A 123 -21.57 -4.21 50.43
C GLY A 123 -22.12 -5.61 50.13
N ASN A 124 -23.36 -5.66 49.65
CA ASN A 124 -24.04 -6.92 49.33
C ASN A 124 -23.72 -7.38 47.89
N ASN A 125 -23.78 -8.69 47.65
CA ASN A 125 -23.54 -9.30 46.34
C ASN A 125 -22.18 -8.93 45.73
N VAL A 126 -21.13 -8.86 46.57
CA VAL A 126 -19.77 -8.52 46.12
C VAL A 126 -19.00 -9.80 45.78
N VAL A 127 -18.40 -9.84 44.60
CA VAL A 127 -17.52 -10.93 44.16
C VAL A 127 -16.08 -10.45 44.10
N VAL A 128 -15.17 -11.12 44.79
CA VAL A 128 -13.75 -10.79 44.82
C VAL A 128 -12.94 -11.92 44.22
N GLY A 129 -12.42 -11.69 43.01
CA GLY A 129 -11.64 -12.65 42.24
C GLY A 129 -10.32 -13.05 42.88
N ALA A 130 -9.77 -14.18 42.43
CA ALA A 130 -8.59 -14.79 43.01
C ALA A 130 -7.39 -13.83 43.08
N GLY A 131 -6.68 -13.80 44.21
CA GLY A 131 -5.46 -13.02 44.41
C GLY A 131 -5.67 -11.50 44.62
N ALA A 132 -6.90 -11.01 44.57
CA ALA A 132 -7.19 -9.58 44.72
C ALA A 132 -6.92 -9.06 46.14
N LYS A 133 -6.50 -7.80 46.25
CA LYS A 133 -6.13 -7.13 47.50
C LYS A 133 -6.97 -5.88 47.65
N ILE A 134 -7.82 -5.83 48.67
CA ILE A 134 -8.63 -4.67 49.03
C ILE A 134 -8.08 -4.14 50.34
N LEU A 135 -7.46 -2.97 50.30
CA LEU A 135 -6.64 -2.48 51.40
C LEU A 135 -7.16 -1.13 51.92
N GLY A 136 -7.26 -1.03 53.24
CA GLY A 136 -7.63 0.20 53.94
C GLY A 136 -9.10 0.28 54.31
N ALA A 137 -9.47 1.33 55.04
CA ALA A 137 -10.84 1.60 55.47
C ALA A 137 -11.69 2.18 54.31
N ILE A 138 -11.82 1.41 53.23
CA ILE A 138 -12.57 1.77 52.03
C ILE A 138 -13.87 0.97 51.94
N THR A 139 -14.87 1.57 51.30
CA THR A 139 -16.18 0.93 51.08
C THR A 139 -16.31 0.48 49.64
N ILE A 140 -16.67 -0.78 49.44
CA ILE A 140 -17.05 -1.37 48.17
C ILE A 140 -18.58 -1.45 48.16
N GLY A 141 -19.23 -0.80 47.20
CA GLY A 141 -20.70 -0.78 47.09
C GLY A 141 -21.33 -2.12 46.71
N ASP A 142 -22.66 -2.14 46.67
CA ASP A 142 -23.42 -3.35 46.33
C ASP A 142 -23.25 -3.75 44.85
N ASN A 143 -23.37 -5.04 44.57
CA ASN A 143 -23.29 -5.62 43.21
C ASN A 143 -21.98 -5.26 42.50
N VAL A 144 -20.86 -5.37 43.21
CA VAL A 144 -19.53 -5.07 42.69
C VAL A 144 -18.74 -6.34 42.44
N LYS A 145 -18.00 -6.38 41.32
CA LYS A 145 -17.07 -7.45 41.01
C LYS A 145 -15.64 -6.92 40.93
N ILE A 146 -14.76 -7.45 41.76
CA ILE A 146 -13.33 -7.18 41.71
C ILE A 146 -12.68 -8.33 40.94
N GLY A 147 -12.01 -8.03 39.83
CA GLY A 147 -11.32 -9.05 39.03
C GLY A 147 -10.09 -9.61 39.72
N ALA A 148 -9.63 -10.76 39.22
CA ALA A 148 -8.46 -11.45 39.76
C ALA A 148 -7.22 -10.54 39.81
N ASN A 149 -6.38 -10.72 40.83
CA ASN A 149 -5.13 -10.00 41.08
C ASN A 149 -5.23 -8.47 41.22
N SER A 150 -6.44 -7.90 41.25
CA SER A 150 -6.62 -6.45 41.35
C SER A 150 -6.20 -5.90 42.71
N VAL A 151 -5.67 -4.68 42.75
CA VAL A 151 -5.30 -3.99 44.02
C VAL A 151 -6.18 -2.76 44.21
N VAL A 152 -7.19 -2.87 45.06
CA VAL A 152 -8.19 -1.82 45.29
C VAL A 152 -7.80 -1.01 46.52
N LEU A 153 -7.50 0.27 46.30
CA LEU A 153 -7.04 1.22 47.33
C LEU A 153 -8.03 2.37 47.56
N GLN A 154 -9.12 2.42 46.81
CA GLN A 154 -10.11 3.52 46.85
C GLN A 154 -11.54 2.96 46.93
N PRO A 155 -12.50 3.74 47.47
CA PRO A 155 -13.90 3.34 47.49
C PRO A 155 -14.45 3.03 46.09
N VAL A 156 -15.30 2.01 45.98
CA VAL A 156 -15.87 1.55 44.71
C VAL A 156 -17.39 1.74 44.73
N PRO A 157 -17.98 2.44 43.74
CA PRO A 157 -19.43 2.64 43.68
C PRO A 157 -20.18 1.36 43.35
N LYS A 158 -21.45 1.27 43.77
CA LYS A 158 -22.34 0.15 43.45
C LYS A 158 -22.44 -0.14 41.93
N ASN A 159 -22.75 -1.38 41.55
CA ASN A 159 -22.90 -1.84 40.17
C ASN A 159 -21.65 -1.60 39.30
N SER A 160 -20.47 -1.99 39.80
CA SER A 160 -19.18 -1.72 39.15
C SER A 160 -18.32 -2.96 39.00
N ILE A 161 -17.49 -3.01 37.95
CA ILE A 161 -16.38 -3.96 37.81
C ILE A 161 -15.08 -3.22 38.06
N VAL A 162 -14.16 -3.82 38.80
CA VAL A 162 -12.83 -3.25 39.06
C VAL A 162 -11.75 -4.23 38.66
N VAL A 163 -10.79 -3.82 37.85
CA VAL A 163 -9.62 -4.63 37.48
C VAL A 163 -8.31 -3.84 37.49
N GLY A 164 -7.19 -4.55 37.60
CA GLY A 164 -5.84 -4.00 37.46
C GLY A 164 -5.14 -3.62 38.76
N VAL A 165 -3.90 -3.15 38.64
CA VAL A 165 -3.02 -2.74 39.75
C VAL A 165 -2.41 -1.37 39.43
N PRO A 166 -2.84 -0.27 40.07
CA PRO A 166 -3.97 -0.18 40.99
C PRO A 166 -5.31 -0.43 40.27
N GLY A 167 -6.29 -0.97 40.99
CA GLY A 167 -7.60 -1.33 40.47
C GLY A 167 -8.39 -0.11 40.00
N ARG A 168 -8.93 -0.20 38.78
CA ARG A 168 -9.73 0.85 38.14
C ARG A 168 -11.14 0.35 37.86
N VAL A 169 -12.13 1.23 38.06
CA VAL A 169 -13.53 0.94 37.74
C VAL A 169 -13.70 0.92 36.22
N ILE A 170 -14.10 -0.21 35.67
CA ILE A 170 -14.49 -0.36 34.26
C ILE A 170 -16.00 -0.65 34.22
N LYS A 171 -16.74 0.07 33.39
CA LYS A 171 -18.18 -0.18 33.18
C LYS A 171 -18.40 -0.64 31.74
N LYS A 172 -18.94 -1.84 31.57
CA LYS A 172 -19.46 -2.32 30.28
C LYS A 172 -20.88 -2.86 30.46
N LYS A 173 -21.84 -2.23 29.79
CA LYS A 173 -23.27 -2.58 29.89
C LYS A 173 -23.61 -3.64 28.85
N VAL A 174 -24.30 -4.71 29.27
CA VAL A 174 -24.91 -5.69 28.35
C VAL A 174 -26.38 -5.85 28.73
N ILE A 175 -27.28 -5.55 27.79
CA ILE A 175 -28.70 -5.81 27.98
C ILE A 175 -28.96 -7.22 27.46
N LYS A 176 -29.29 -8.16 28.35
CA LYS A 176 -29.78 -9.49 27.96
C LYS A 176 -31.29 -9.50 28.08
N MET A 177 -31.96 -9.90 27.00
CA MET A 177 -33.41 -10.10 27.03
C MET A 177 -33.71 -11.46 27.67
N PHE A 178 -34.51 -11.44 28.73
CA PHE A 178 -35.15 -12.63 29.29
C PHE A 178 -36.66 -12.55 29.01
N ASP A 179 -37.38 -13.66 29.20
CA ASP A 179 -38.83 -13.75 28.94
C ASP A 179 -39.65 -12.73 29.77
N ASP A 180 -39.06 -12.18 30.85
CA ASP A 180 -39.67 -11.22 31.77
C ASP A 180 -39.27 -9.76 31.51
N GLY A 181 -38.47 -9.49 30.47
CA GLY A 181 -38.01 -8.16 30.06
C GLY A 181 -36.49 -7.97 29.99
N PRO A 182 -36.01 -6.78 29.58
CA PRO A 182 -34.59 -6.47 29.50
C PRO A 182 -33.97 -6.34 30.90
N VAL A 183 -32.99 -7.18 31.21
CA VAL A 183 -32.20 -7.07 32.44
C VAL A 183 -30.82 -6.50 32.09
N GLU A 184 -30.48 -5.35 32.67
CA GLU A 184 -29.12 -4.80 32.59
C GLU A 184 -28.17 -5.74 33.37
N MET A 185 -27.25 -6.37 32.66
CA MET A 185 -26.18 -7.17 33.25
C MET A 185 -24.81 -6.64 32.82
N LEU A 186 -23.79 -6.87 33.64
CA LEU A 186 -22.41 -6.50 33.32
C LEU A 186 -21.76 -7.66 32.55
N ASP A 187 -21.01 -7.38 31.47
CA ASP A 187 -20.33 -8.41 30.67
C ASP A 187 -19.32 -9.19 31.54
N HIS A 188 -19.54 -10.49 31.70
CA HIS A 188 -18.75 -11.34 32.60
C HIS A 188 -17.63 -12.09 31.90
N VAL A 189 -17.58 -12.09 30.57
CA VAL A 189 -16.63 -12.88 29.77
C VAL A 189 -15.59 -11.99 29.12
N HIS A 190 -15.96 -10.77 28.71
CA HIS A 190 -15.05 -9.82 28.08
C HIS A 190 -14.83 -8.61 28.98
N ILE A 191 -13.88 -8.74 29.90
CA ILE A 191 -13.42 -7.62 30.72
C ILE A 191 -12.33 -6.88 29.91
N PRO A 192 -12.52 -5.59 29.56
CA PRO A 192 -11.50 -4.82 28.84
C PRO A 192 -10.22 -4.68 29.69
N ASP A 193 -9.05 -4.69 29.06
CA ASP A 193 -7.80 -4.28 29.70
C ASP A 193 -7.64 -2.74 29.56
N PRO A 194 -7.74 -1.97 30.65
CA PRO A 194 -7.57 -0.52 30.61
C PRO A 194 -6.20 -0.07 30.12
N LEU A 195 -5.19 -0.94 30.24
CA LEU A 195 -3.85 -0.66 29.75
C LEU A 195 -3.82 -0.85 28.24
N GLU A 196 -4.41 -1.91 27.72
CA GLU A 196 -4.52 -2.17 26.27
C GLU A 196 -5.29 -1.04 25.57
N GLU A 197 -6.46 -0.64 26.10
CA GLU A 197 -7.22 0.51 25.57
C GLU A 197 -6.39 1.80 25.57
N LYS A 198 -5.64 2.05 26.65
CA LYS A 198 -4.76 3.23 26.74
C LYS A 198 -3.56 3.14 25.80
N PHE A 199 -3.01 1.95 25.56
CA PHE A 199 -1.93 1.77 24.61
C PHE A 199 -2.39 2.00 23.18
N GLU A 200 -3.58 1.53 22.81
CA GLU A 200 -4.15 1.82 21.49
C GLU A 200 -4.50 3.31 21.33
N GLU A 201 -5.08 3.96 22.36
CA GLU A 201 -5.28 5.43 22.33
C GLU A 201 -3.94 6.20 22.18
N ILE A 202 -2.90 5.80 22.90
CA ILE A 202 -1.57 6.42 22.82
C ILE A 202 -0.96 6.19 21.43
N LYS A 203 -1.06 4.98 20.90
CA LYS A 203 -0.56 4.64 19.55
C LYS A 203 -1.29 5.44 18.48
N GLU A 204 -2.61 5.60 18.60
CA GLU A 204 -3.40 6.42 17.69
C GLU A 204 -3.01 7.91 17.78
N TYR A 205 -2.78 8.41 19.00
CA TYR A 205 -2.28 9.77 19.21
C TYR A 205 -0.86 9.98 18.68
N ILE A 206 0.05 9.02 18.87
CA ILE A 206 1.39 9.03 18.28
C ILE A 206 1.30 9.07 16.76
N ASN A 207 0.48 8.22 16.14
CA ASN A 207 0.28 8.22 14.68
C ASN A 207 -0.28 9.56 14.15
N VAL A 208 -1.11 10.25 14.93
CA VAL A 208 -1.62 11.59 14.59
C VAL A 208 -0.53 12.65 14.74
N LEU A 209 0.28 12.57 15.80
CA LEU A 209 1.42 13.47 16.01
C LEU A 209 2.51 13.27 14.95
N GLU A 210 2.84 12.03 14.60
CA GLU A 210 3.78 11.69 13.52
C GLU A 210 3.29 12.25 12.19
N ARG A 211 2.01 12.05 11.84
CA ARG A 211 1.41 12.65 10.63
C ARG A 211 1.47 14.17 10.64
N ARG A 212 1.22 14.80 11.79
CA ARG A 212 1.24 16.26 11.94
C ARG A 212 2.67 16.80 11.90
N ILE A 213 3.63 16.14 12.52
CA ILE A 213 5.07 16.48 12.47
C ILE A 213 5.58 16.32 11.03
N SER A 214 5.31 15.19 10.37
CA SER A 214 5.62 15.00 8.93
C SER A 214 5.01 16.08 8.04
N SER A 215 3.77 16.50 8.32
CA SER A 215 3.12 17.60 7.57
C SER A 215 3.75 18.97 7.83
N LEU A 216 4.25 19.22 9.05
CA LEU A 216 4.86 20.48 9.48
C LEU A 216 6.34 20.58 9.08
N GLU A 217 7.04 19.45 9.04
CA GLU A 217 8.44 19.34 8.60
C GLU A 217 8.56 19.22 7.08
N GLY A 218 7.45 19.10 6.34
CA GLY A 218 7.46 18.85 4.90
C GLY A 218 7.99 17.46 4.52
N ASN A 219 8.29 16.61 5.50
CA ASN A 219 8.72 15.23 5.31
C ASN A 219 7.49 14.31 5.22
N THR A 220 6.83 14.32 4.06
CA THR A 220 6.21 13.09 3.58
C THR A 220 7.30 12.02 3.45
N GLU A 221 6.97 10.73 3.65
CA GLU A 221 7.85 9.60 3.35
C GLU A 221 8.67 9.91 2.09
N THR A 222 10.00 9.91 2.26
CA THR A 222 10.92 10.41 1.24
C THR A 222 10.93 9.44 0.06
N ILE A 223 10.60 9.92 -1.14
CA ILE A 223 10.68 9.14 -2.38
C ILE A 223 12.10 8.58 -2.48
N LYS A 224 12.24 7.28 -2.64
CA LYS A 224 13.51 6.61 -2.92
C LYS A 224 13.63 6.34 -4.40
N VAL A 225 14.81 6.54 -4.96
CA VAL A 225 15.11 6.29 -6.38
C VAL A 225 16.35 5.43 -6.47
N TYR A 226 16.32 4.40 -7.31
CA TYR A 226 17.54 3.66 -7.62
C TYR A 226 18.44 4.48 -8.54
N ASN A 227 19.62 4.82 -8.04
CA ASN A 227 20.60 5.58 -8.79
C ASN A 227 21.61 4.62 -9.43
N THR A 228 21.63 4.59 -10.77
CA THR A 228 22.51 3.69 -11.53
C THR A 228 23.99 3.96 -11.20
N LEU A 229 24.35 5.22 -10.97
CA LEU A 229 25.72 5.61 -10.66
C LEU A 229 26.22 5.05 -9.32
N SER A 230 25.36 4.93 -8.31
CA SER A 230 25.74 4.40 -7.00
C SER A 230 25.38 2.92 -6.79
N GLY A 231 24.56 2.36 -7.68
CA GLY A 231 24.12 0.96 -7.62
C GLY A 231 23.14 0.64 -6.48
N LYS A 232 22.49 1.65 -5.88
CA LYS A 232 21.57 1.48 -4.75
C LYS A 232 20.38 2.44 -4.81
N LYS A 233 19.35 2.15 -4.00
CA LYS A 233 18.24 3.07 -3.74
C LYS A 233 18.72 4.18 -2.80
N GLU A 234 18.42 5.42 -3.16
CA GLU A 234 18.80 6.63 -2.43
C GLU A 234 17.57 7.49 -2.18
N ASP A 235 17.58 8.26 -1.10
CA ASP A 235 16.55 9.28 -0.88
C ASP A 235 16.66 10.35 -1.96
N PHE A 236 15.52 10.66 -2.59
CA PHE A 236 15.44 11.68 -3.61
C PHE A 236 15.42 13.06 -2.97
N VAL A 237 16.46 13.84 -3.23
CA VAL A 237 16.61 15.21 -2.76
C VAL A 237 16.90 16.08 -3.98
N PRO A 238 15.98 16.95 -4.40
CA PRO A 238 16.20 17.80 -5.56
C PRO A 238 17.34 18.81 -5.32
N LEU A 239 17.94 19.31 -6.39
CA LEU A 239 18.96 20.35 -6.41
C LEU A 239 18.40 21.68 -5.95
N VAL A 240 17.18 21.99 -6.36
CA VAL A 240 16.42 23.16 -5.91
C VAL A 240 15.17 22.64 -5.18
N PRO A 241 14.91 23.06 -3.93
CA PRO A 241 13.74 22.61 -3.18
C PRO A 241 12.44 22.74 -4.01
N ASN A 242 11.65 21.66 -4.03
CA ASN A 242 10.37 21.53 -4.75
C ASN A 242 10.44 21.61 -6.28
N LYS A 243 11.63 21.71 -6.90
CA LYS A 243 11.79 21.73 -8.36
C LYS A 243 12.63 20.56 -8.84
N ILE A 244 12.23 19.92 -9.93
CA ILE A 244 12.92 18.78 -10.51
C ILE A 244 13.23 19.07 -11.98
N SER A 245 14.51 19.01 -12.30
CA SER A 245 15.05 19.07 -13.66
C SER A 245 15.31 17.64 -14.18
N MET A 246 14.51 17.20 -15.15
CA MET A 246 14.58 15.84 -15.67
C MET A 246 14.86 15.84 -17.17
N TYR A 247 15.98 15.27 -17.59
CA TYR A 247 16.32 15.05 -18.99
C TYR A 247 16.21 13.56 -19.32
N VAL A 248 15.49 13.20 -20.39
CA VAL A 248 15.38 11.81 -20.83
C VAL A 248 15.77 11.72 -22.29
N CYS A 249 16.75 10.87 -22.61
CA CYS A 249 17.15 10.66 -23.99
C CYS A 249 15.96 10.18 -24.83
N GLY A 250 15.70 10.89 -25.93
CA GLY A 250 14.60 10.56 -26.83
C GLY A 250 14.98 9.54 -27.90
N ILE A 251 14.33 9.65 -29.05
CA ILE A 251 14.51 8.71 -30.16
C ILE A 251 15.43 9.28 -31.25
N THR A 252 16.08 8.38 -31.98
CA THR A 252 16.56 8.68 -33.33
C THR A 252 15.42 8.51 -34.32
N ALA A 253 15.00 9.60 -34.97
CA ALA A 253 13.81 9.62 -35.83
C ALA A 253 14.09 9.06 -37.24
N TYR A 254 14.48 7.78 -37.34
CA TYR A 254 14.80 7.12 -38.62
C TYR A 254 13.85 5.97 -39.00
N ASP A 255 12.93 5.60 -38.10
CA ASP A 255 12.02 4.47 -38.31
C ASP A 255 10.83 4.51 -37.35
N VAL A 256 9.85 3.64 -37.61
CA VAL A 256 8.65 3.45 -36.80
C VAL A 256 8.98 3.00 -35.38
N CYS A 257 8.12 3.40 -34.43
CA CYS A 257 8.32 3.10 -33.03
C CYS A 257 7.95 1.66 -32.69
N HIS A 258 8.65 1.13 -31.69
CA HIS A 258 8.41 -0.20 -31.14
C HIS A 258 8.18 -0.14 -29.65
N LEU A 259 7.82 -1.29 -29.08
CA LEU A 259 7.46 -1.41 -27.68
C LEU A 259 8.58 -0.99 -26.70
N GLY A 260 9.85 -1.06 -27.13
CA GLY A 260 10.98 -0.56 -26.35
C GLY A 260 10.95 0.97 -26.19
N HIS A 261 10.62 1.71 -27.25
CA HIS A 261 10.43 3.16 -27.18
C HIS A 261 9.22 3.51 -26.31
N ALA A 262 8.10 2.79 -26.49
CA ALA A 262 6.91 2.96 -25.65
C ALA A 262 7.22 2.76 -24.17
N ARG A 263 8.00 1.73 -23.84
CA ARG A 263 8.40 1.45 -22.46
C ARG A 263 9.14 2.60 -21.83
N SER A 264 10.19 3.10 -22.48
CA SER A 264 10.94 4.26 -21.97
C SER A 264 10.00 5.46 -21.75
N ALA A 265 9.22 5.81 -22.79
CA ALA A 265 8.31 6.95 -22.74
C ALA A 265 7.25 6.85 -21.62
N ILE A 266 6.63 5.67 -21.45
CA ILE A 266 5.63 5.43 -20.41
C ILE A 266 6.26 5.47 -19.01
N VAL A 267 7.44 4.87 -18.82
CA VAL A 267 8.13 4.87 -17.52
C VAL A 267 8.42 6.29 -17.06
N PHE A 268 9.00 7.13 -17.93
CA PHE A 268 9.32 8.51 -17.56
C PHE A 268 8.08 9.42 -17.50
N ASP A 269 7.01 9.10 -18.22
CA ASP A 269 5.70 9.74 -18.03
C ASP A 269 5.13 9.45 -16.64
N ILE A 270 5.22 8.21 -16.14
CA ILE A 270 4.77 7.85 -14.79
C ILE A 270 5.61 8.54 -13.73
N ILE A 271 6.93 8.55 -13.88
CA ILE A 271 7.85 9.23 -12.95
C ILE A 271 7.48 10.72 -12.88
N LYS A 272 7.31 11.38 -14.03
CA LYS A 272 6.86 12.78 -14.11
C LYS A 272 5.51 13.00 -13.41
N ARG A 273 4.52 12.16 -13.71
CA ARG A 273 3.16 12.24 -13.14
C ARG A 273 3.19 12.05 -11.63
N TYR A 274 3.98 11.10 -11.13
CA TYR A 274 4.06 10.82 -9.70
C TYR A 274 4.74 11.96 -8.93
N PHE A 275 5.84 12.51 -9.45
CA PHE A 275 6.47 13.69 -8.85
C PHE A 275 5.52 14.90 -8.82
N ARG A 276 4.81 15.17 -9.92
CA ARG A 276 3.79 16.24 -9.96
C ARG A 276 2.65 15.96 -8.98
N TYR A 277 2.19 14.73 -8.88
CA TYR A 277 1.20 14.29 -7.90
C TYR A 277 1.65 14.50 -6.45
N ARG A 278 2.96 14.37 -6.18
CA ARG A 278 3.60 14.64 -4.90
C ARG A 278 3.90 16.11 -4.63
N GLY A 279 3.51 17.01 -5.53
CA GLY A 279 3.62 18.46 -5.36
C GLY A 279 4.90 19.09 -5.90
N PHE A 280 5.75 18.33 -6.59
CA PHE A 280 6.95 18.89 -7.22
C PHE A 280 6.63 19.61 -8.53
N GLU A 281 7.33 20.72 -8.77
CA GLU A 281 7.38 21.38 -10.07
C GLU A 281 8.43 20.65 -10.93
N VAL A 282 7.97 19.88 -11.92
CA VAL A 282 8.85 19.09 -12.79
C VAL A 282 8.97 19.77 -14.16
N THR A 283 10.20 20.12 -14.55
CA THR A 283 10.57 20.49 -15.92
C THR A 283 11.25 19.29 -16.57
N HIS A 284 10.54 18.68 -17.53
CA HIS A 284 11.00 17.51 -18.27
C HIS A 284 11.43 17.92 -19.68
N ALA A 285 12.67 17.61 -20.05
CA ALA A 285 13.19 17.75 -21.40
C ALA A 285 13.45 16.38 -22.04
N ARG A 286 13.10 16.23 -23.32
CA ARG A 286 13.34 15.01 -24.11
C ARG A 286 13.74 15.39 -25.52
N ASN A 287 14.96 15.09 -25.92
CA ASN A 287 15.43 15.48 -27.25
C ASN A 287 14.80 14.64 -28.37
N ILE A 288 14.94 15.14 -29.59
CA ILE A 288 14.76 14.36 -30.80
C ILE A 288 16.10 14.40 -31.55
N THR A 289 16.69 13.24 -31.77
CA THR A 289 17.84 13.10 -32.66
C THR A 289 17.32 13.09 -34.08
N ASP A 290 17.37 14.24 -34.74
CA ASP A 290 16.91 14.48 -36.12
C ASP A 290 18.05 14.50 -37.15
N ILE A 291 19.29 14.25 -36.70
CA ILE A 291 20.45 14.01 -37.54
C ILE A 291 21.31 12.86 -37.00
N ASP A 292 21.51 11.80 -37.79
CA ASP A 292 22.37 10.65 -37.46
C ASP A 292 22.71 9.84 -38.73
N ASP A 293 23.73 8.99 -38.65
CA ASP A 293 24.11 8.04 -39.72
C ASP A 293 22.88 7.22 -40.19
N LYS A 294 22.02 6.78 -39.27
CA LYS A 294 20.81 6.00 -39.59
C LYS A 294 19.75 6.80 -40.32
N ILE A 295 19.60 8.09 -40.01
CA ILE A 295 18.65 8.98 -40.68
C ILE A 295 19.13 9.24 -42.10
N ILE A 296 20.41 9.52 -42.30
CA ILE A 296 21.01 9.71 -43.62
C ILE A 296 20.87 8.44 -44.47
N ALA A 297 21.16 7.27 -43.88
CA ALA A 297 20.99 5.99 -44.57
C ALA A 297 19.52 5.73 -44.94
N ARG A 298 18.56 6.06 -44.07
CA ARG A 298 17.13 5.92 -44.37
C ARG A 298 16.67 6.90 -45.45
N ALA A 299 17.15 8.14 -45.41
CA ALA A 299 16.88 9.17 -46.41
C ALA A 299 17.29 8.72 -47.82
N ALA A 300 18.48 8.13 -47.94
CA ALA A 300 18.95 7.53 -49.18
C ALA A 300 18.08 6.34 -49.65
N GLN A 301 17.57 5.52 -48.72
CA GLN A 301 16.68 4.38 -49.05
C GLN A 301 15.28 4.81 -49.49
N GLU A 302 14.70 5.83 -48.86
CA GLU A 302 13.37 6.35 -49.16
C GLU A 302 13.37 7.42 -50.26
N ASN A 303 14.55 7.84 -50.73
CA ASN A 303 14.75 8.88 -51.73
C ASN A 303 14.06 10.20 -51.36
N ILE A 304 14.21 10.60 -50.10
CA ILE A 304 13.75 11.87 -49.50
C ILE A 304 14.88 12.48 -48.66
N SER A 305 14.75 13.73 -48.23
CA SER A 305 15.79 14.38 -47.41
C SER A 305 15.84 13.82 -45.97
N ALA A 306 16.99 13.99 -45.29
CA ALA A 306 17.15 13.60 -43.89
C ALA A 306 16.17 14.34 -42.95
N GLU A 307 15.89 15.62 -43.24
CA GLU A 307 14.90 16.42 -42.54
C GLU A 307 13.49 15.84 -42.71
N GLU A 308 13.11 15.44 -43.92
CA GLU A 308 11.80 14.82 -44.17
C GLU A 308 11.65 13.47 -43.47
N VAL A 309 12.71 12.65 -43.44
CA VAL A 309 12.74 11.40 -42.64
C VAL A 309 12.52 11.69 -41.17
N ALA A 310 13.31 12.60 -40.60
CA ALA A 310 13.24 12.95 -39.18
C ALA A 310 11.86 13.48 -38.81
N ARG A 311 11.29 14.39 -39.61
CA ARG A 311 9.94 14.93 -39.40
C ARG A 311 8.88 13.83 -39.46
N LYS A 312 8.90 12.99 -40.51
CA LYS A 312 7.93 11.90 -40.69
C LYS A 312 7.91 10.96 -39.48
N TYR A 313 9.06 10.46 -39.06
CA TYR A 313 9.13 9.50 -37.94
C TYR A 313 8.93 10.16 -36.57
N THR A 314 9.18 11.47 -36.45
CA THR A 314 8.81 12.25 -35.26
C THR A 314 7.29 12.37 -35.13
N GLU A 315 6.58 12.68 -36.22
CA GLU A 315 5.12 12.73 -36.24
C GLU A 315 4.50 11.37 -35.92
N GLU A 316 5.07 10.27 -36.45
CA GLU A 316 4.65 8.91 -36.12
C GLU A 316 4.92 8.57 -34.65
N TYR A 317 6.08 8.94 -34.10
CA TYR A 317 6.37 8.80 -32.66
C TYR A 317 5.30 9.50 -31.82
N TYR A 318 4.98 10.74 -32.15
CA TYR A 318 3.99 11.52 -31.42
C TYR A 318 2.61 10.87 -31.46
N ARG A 319 2.17 10.43 -32.65
CA ARG A 319 0.91 9.71 -32.81
C ARG A 319 0.85 8.47 -31.93
N ASP A 320 1.89 7.63 -31.96
CA ASP A 320 1.93 6.39 -31.19
C ASP A 320 1.93 6.67 -29.68
N MET A 321 2.73 7.64 -29.23
CA MET A 321 2.81 8.02 -27.81
C MET A 321 1.51 8.67 -27.30
N ASP A 322 0.83 9.46 -28.12
CA ASP A 322 -0.46 10.08 -27.77
C ASP A 322 -1.54 9.01 -27.57
N LEU A 323 -1.58 8.00 -28.44
CA LEU A 323 -2.50 6.86 -28.29
C LEU A 323 -2.23 6.10 -26.98
N LEU A 324 -0.97 5.97 -26.58
CA LEU A 324 -0.56 5.34 -25.31
C LEU A 324 -0.70 6.26 -24.08
N GLY A 325 -1.21 7.48 -24.26
CA GLY A 325 -1.45 8.44 -23.19
C GLY A 325 -0.19 9.01 -22.56
N VAL A 326 0.94 8.99 -23.28
CA VAL A 326 2.19 9.62 -22.83
C VAL A 326 2.04 11.14 -22.96
N SER A 327 2.27 11.87 -21.88
CA SER A 327 2.23 13.33 -21.92
C SER A 327 3.52 13.91 -22.52
N ARG A 328 3.41 14.97 -23.33
CA ARG A 328 4.54 15.69 -23.93
C ARG A 328 5.58 16.13 -22.87
N ALA A 329 6.85 16.18 -23.28
CA ALA A 329 7.85 16.84 -22.47
C ALA A 329 7.61 18.35 -22.48
N ASP A 330 8.08 19.06 -21.46
CA ASP A 330 7.94 20.51 -21.38
C ASP A 330 8.90 21.20 -22.37
N ILE A 331 10.00 20.52 -22.73
CA ILE A 331 11.00 20.97 -23.70
C ILE A 331 11.35 19.78 -24.61
N GLU A 332 11.22 19.93 -25.92
CA GLU A 332 11.55 18.89 -26.91
C GLU A 332 12.56 19.43 -27.93
N PRO A 333 13.85 19.51 -27.58
CA PRO A 333 14.85 20.10 -28.47
C PRO A 333 15.25 19.12 -29.59
N ASN A 334 15.35 19.62 -30.82
CA ASN A 334 15.98 18.89 -31.91
C ASN A 334 17.50 19.09 -31.85
N ALA A 335 18.26 18.08 -32.28
CA ALA A 335 19.71 18.19 -32.35
C ALA A 335 20.15 19.27 -33.36
N THR A 336 19.48 19.39 -34.50
CA THR A 336 19.80 20.40 -35.52
C THR A 336 19.59 21.85 -35.07
N ASP A 337 18.74 22.08 -34.06
CA ASP A 337 18.49 23.42 -33.48
C ASP A 337 19.61 23.87 -32.51
N HIS A 338 20.52 22.97 -32.12
CA HIS A 338 21.51 23.18 -31.05
C HIS A 338 22.96 22.97 -31.51
N ILE A 339 23.20 23.09 -32.82
CA ILE A 339 24.53 22.86 -33.41
C ILE A 339 25.58 23.83 -32.86
N GLN A 340 25.21 25.09 -32.62
CA GLN A 340 26.14 26.07 -32.08
C GLN A 340 26.57 25.70 -30.67
N GLU A 341 25.63 25.30 -29.80
CA GLU A 341 25.94 24.82 -28.44
C GLU A 341 26.87 23.60 -28.47
N MET A 342 26.68 22.68 -29.44
CA MET A 342 27.56 21.53 -29.62
C MET A 342 28.97 21.98 -30.04
N ILE A 343 29.09 22.88 -31.03
CA ILE A 343 30.39 23.42 -31.48
C ILE A 343 31.12 24.10 -30.31
N ASP A 344 30.42 24.94 -29.54
CA ASP A 344 30.99 25.64 -28.38
C ASP A 344 31.49 24.66 -27.32
N THR A 345 30.72 23.60 -27.04
CA THR A 345 31.09 22.55 -26.08
C THR A 345 32.32 21.79 -26.54
N ILE A 346 32.37 21.42 -27.82
CA ILE A 346 33.52 20.71 -28.41
C ILE A 346 34.77 21.59 -28.38
N GLN A 347 34.65 22.87 -28.74
CA GLN A 347 35.77 23.80 -28.68
C GLN A 347 36.32 23.92 -27.26
N GLY A 348 35.45 24.05 -26.24
CA GLY A 348 35.91 24.10 -24.85
C GLY A 348 36.51 22.77 -24.36
N LEU A 349 36.08 21.62 -24.89
CA LEU A 349 36.74 20.33 -24.61
C LEU A 349 38.13 20.25 -25.22
N ILE A 350 38.34 20.80 -26.43
CA ILE A 350 39.65 20.92 -27.08
C ILE A 350 40.55 21.84 -26.26
N ASP A 351 40.06 23.03 -25.89
CA ASP A 351 40.83 24.03 -25.15
C ASP A 351 41.30 23.50 -23.78
N LYS A 352 40.50 22.60 -23.18
CA LYS A 352 40.83 21.91 -21.92
C LYS A 352 41.68 20.65 -22.09
N GLY A 353 41.97 20.23 -23.33
CA GLY A 353 42.81 19.08 -23.63
C GLY A 353 42.13 17.71 -23.48
N TYR A 354 40.79 17.66 -23.52
CA TYR A 354 40.00 16.42 -23.49
C TYR A 354 39.55 15.95 -24.88
N ALA A 355 39.70 16.79 -25.90
CA ALA A 355 39.37 16.46 -27.28
C ALA A 355 40.50 16.84 -28.23
N TYR A 356 40.56 16.18 -29.39
CA TYR A 356 41.56 16.46 -30.42
C TYR A 356 40.96 16.30 -31.83
N THR A 357 41.49 17.11 -32.75
CA THR A 357 41.17 17.06 -34.19
C THR A 357 42.09 16.07 -34.90
N VAL A 358 41.58 15.39 -35.92
CA VAL A 358 42.41 14.60 -36.84
C VAL A 358 42.34 15.15 -38.27
N GLU A 359 43.27 14.70 -39.12
CA GLU A 359 43.25 15.02 -40.54
C GLU A 359 41.93 14.53 -41.18
N GLY A 360 41.26 15.45 -41.90
CA GLY A 360 39.93 15.21 -42.49
C GLY A 360 38.77 15.92 -41.77
N GLY A 361 39.00 16.51 -40.60
CA GLY A 361 38.01 17.37 -39.90
C GLY A 361 37.18 16.69 -38.81
N ASP A 362 37.42 15.39 -38.54
CA ASP A 362 36.80 14.71 -37.40
C ASP A 362 37.39 15.21 -36.07
N VAL A 363 36.56 15.27 -35.03
CA VAL A 363 36.96 15.58 -33.66
C VAL A 363 36.59 14.44 -32.74
N TYR A 364 37.55 13.97 -31.95
CA TYR A 364 37.39 12.86 -31.02
C TYR A 364 37.58 13.29 -29.57
N PHE A 365 36.83 12.68 -28.66
CA PHE A 365 37.06 12.76 -27.22
C PHE A 365 38.15 11.76 -26.82
N GLU A 366 39.17 12.21 -26.10
CA GLU A 366 40.29 11.39 -25.63
C GLU A 366 39.93 10.74 -24.28
N VAL A 367 39.41 9.51 -24.31
CA VAL A 367 38.89 8.83 -23.11
C VAL A 367 39.97 8.66 -22.04
N SER A 368 41.23 8.46 -22.43
CA SER A 368 42.36 8.30 -21.50
C SER A 368 42.66 9.55 -20.65
N LYS A 369 42.12 10.72 -21.00
CA LYS A 369 42.28 11.96 -20.23
C LYS A 369 41.21 12.14 -19.17
N PHE A 370 40.10 11.43 -19.25
CA PHE A 370 38.99 11.56 -18.31
C PHE A 370 39.09 10.52 -17.18
N ASP A 371 39.38 11.00 -15.97
CA ASP A 371 39.39 10.17 -14.78
C ASP A 371 37.97 9.73 -14.41
N GLY A 372 37.77 8.42 -14.26
CA GLY A 372 36.47 7.85 -13.88
C GLY A 372 35.57 7.44 -15.04
N TYR A 373 36.09 7.34 -16.27
CA TYR A 373 35.36 6.71 -17.38
C TYR A 373 34.97 5.26 -17.03
N GLY A 374 33.71 4.89 -17.21
CA GLY A 374 33.18 3.57 -16.83
C GLY A 374 32.46 3.55 -15.48
N LYS A 375 32.43 4.68 -14.74
CA LYS A 375 31.82 4.76 -13.39
C LYS A 375 30.31 4.55 -13.39
N LEU A 376 29.60 4.90 -14.46
CA LEU A 376 28.15 4.69 -14.53
C LEU A 376 27.81 3.23 -14.86
N SER A 377 28.53 2.65 -15.81
CA SER A 377 28.31 1.29 -16.29
C SER A 377 28.96 0.22 -15.42
N GLY A 378 29.86 0.60 -14.51
CA GLY A 378 30.67 -0.30 -13.70
C GLY A 378 31.70 -1.09 -14.51
N LYS A 379 31.99 -0.68 -15.75
CA LYS A 379 32.94 -1.37 -16.63
C LYS A 379 34.36 -0.88 -16.37
N ASN A 380 35.31 -1.82 -16.35
CA ASN A 380 36.73 -1.48 -16.30
C ASN A 380 37.22 -1.04 -17.70
N VAL A 381 37.96 0.07 -17.74
CA VAL A 381 38.53 0.65 -18.96
C VAL A 381 39.49 -0.31 -19.66
N ASP A 382 40.27 -1.11 -18.93
CA ASP A 382 41.22 -2.05 -19.51
C ASP A 382 40.52 -3.23 -20.21
N ASP A 383 39.44 -3.74 -19.60
CA ASP A 383 38.61 -4.78 -20.21
C ASP A 383 37.96 -4.27 -21.51
N LEU A 384 37.48 -3.02 -21.50
CA LEU A 384 36.90 -2.35 -22.68
C LEU A 384 37.91 -2.24 -23.84
N LYS A 385 39.18 -1.89 -23.55
CA LYS A 385 40.23 -1.83 -24.57
C LYS A 385 40.50 -3.21 -25.17
N SER A 386 40.51 -4.26 -24.36
CA SER A 386 40.77 -5.63 -24.82
C SER A 386 39.65 -6.21 -25.70
N GLY A 387 38.41 -5.78 -25.47
CA GLY A 387 37.22 -6.23 -26.21
C GLY A 387 36.84 -5.38 -27.44
N ALA A 388 37.52 -4.27 -27.69
CA ALA A 388 37.26 -3.43 -28.85
C ALA A 388 37.58 -4.21 -30.15
N ARG A 389 36.57 -4.39 -31.02
CA ARG A 389 36.75 -5.05 -32.33
C ARG A 389 37.69 -4.24 -33.24
N VAL A 390 38.30 -4.95 -34.18
CA VAL A 390 39.43 -4.58 -35.05
C VAL A 390 39.15 -3.42 -36.05
N ASP A 391 37.93 -2.90 -36.15
CA ASP A 391 37.58 -1.75 -37.03
C ASP A 391 37.78 -0.39 -36.32
N VAL A 392 38.96 -0.18 -35.75
CA VAL A 392 39.34 1.10 -35.14
C VAL A 392 39.86 2.00 -36.23
N ASP A 393 39.23 3.16 -36.45
CA ASP A 393 39.82 4.22 -37.26
C ASP A 393 41.25 4.50 -36.74
N GLU A 394 42.27 4.18 -37.55
CA GLU A 394 43.68 4.24 -37.16
C GLU A 394 44.12 5.64 -36.72
N ARG A 395 43.33 6.68 -37.06
CA ARG A 395 43.55 8.07 -36.65
C ARG A 395 43.21 8.32 -35.18
N LYS A 396 42.51 7.39 -34.51
CA LYS A 396 42.19 7.49 -33.08
C LYS A 396 43.42 7.19 -32.23
N LYS A 397 43.63 7.97 -31.15
CA LYS A 397 44.70 7.70 -30.19
C LYS A 397 44.40 6.44 -29.36
N SER A 398 43.12 6.16 -29.14
CA SER A 398 42.65 4.98 -28.42
C SER A 398 41.39 4.40 -29.10
N PRO A 399 41.20 3.07 -29.08
CA PRO A 399 40.00 2.44 -29.60
C PRO A 399 38.72 2.84 -28.87
N LEU A 400 38.84 3.35 -27.63
CA LEU A 400 37.72 3.85 -26.84
C LEU A 400 37.30 5.28 -27.21
N ASP A 401 38.14 6.01 -27.95
CA ASP A 401 37.84 7.40 -28.31
C ASP A 401 36.62 7.44 -29.24
N PHE A 402 35.69 8.34 -28.94
CA PHE A 402 34.42 8.47 -29.65
C PHE A 402 34.30 9.84 -30.30
N ALA A 403 33.59 9.89 -31.43
CA ALA A 403 33.45 11.10 -32.23
C ALA A 403 32.56 12.12 -31.50
N LEU A 404 33.05 13.35 -31.40
CA LEU A 404 32.30 14.54 -31.01
C LEU A 404 31.78 15.27 -32.24
N TRP A 405 32.59 15.32 -33.30
CA TRP A 405 32.24 15.89 -34.60
C TRP A 405 32.72 14.94 -35.70
N LYS A 406 31.87 14.68 -36.69
CA LYS A 406 32.19 13.86 -37.86
C LYS A 406 32.20 14.75 -39.09
N ALA A 407 33.26 14.71 -39.88
CA ALA A 407 33.31 15.36 -41.18
C ALA A 407 32.25 14.73 -42.11
N SER A 408 31.50 15.58 -42.81
CA SER A 408 30.43 15.12 -43.70
C SER A 408 31.00 14.73 -45.06
N LYS A 409 30.47 13.64 -45.64
CA LYS A 409 30.80 13.25 -47.01
C LYS A 409 30.06 14.12 -48.03
N GLU A 410 30.50 14.07 -49.29
CA GLU A 410 29.81 14.76 -50.36
C GLU A 410 28.35 14.29 -50.48
N GLY A 411 27.41 15.22 -50.48
CA GLY A 411 25.97 14.95 -50.53
C GLY A 411 25.30 14.67 -49.18
N GLU A 412 26.06 14.54 -48.07
CA GLU A 412 25.48 14.44 -46.72
C GLU A 412 25.15 15.82 -46.14
N PRO A 413 24.15 15.93 -45.24
CA PRO A 413 23.92 17.16 -44.47
C PRO A 413 25.17 17.59 -43.69
N PHE A 414 25.41 18.89 -43.63
CA PHE A 414 26.56 19.46 -42.92
C PHE A 414 26.26 20.83 -42.33
N TRP A 415 27.06 21.19 -41.33
CA TRP A 415 27.19 22.52 -40.76
C TRP A 415 28.64 22.97 -40.81
N GLU A 416 28.85 24.27 -40.91
CA GLU A 416 30.19 24.87 -40.82
C GLU A 416 30.66 24.84 -39.37
N SER A 417 31.92 24.48 -39.15
CA SER A 417 32.55 24.46 -37.82
C SER A 417 34.02 24.90 -37.92
N PRO A 418 34.68 25.21 -36.79
CA PRO A 418 36.12 25.51 -36.78
C PRO A 418 37.01 24.40 -37.35
N TRP A 419 36.49 23.17 -37.46
CA TRP A 419 37.22 22.00 -37.94
C TRP A 419 36.81 21.59 -39.37
N GLY A 420 35.98 22.39 -40.03
CA GLY A 420 35.45 22.14 -41.37
C GLY A 420 34.00 21.67 -41.37
N LYS A 421 33.50 21.31 -42.56
CA LYS A 421 32.12 20.85 -42.76
C LYS A 421 31.90 19.50 -42.12
N GLY A 422 30.90 19.42 -41.25
CA GLY A 422 30.55 18.17 -40.60
C GLY A 422 29.25 18.22 -39.85
N ARG A 423 29.09 17.31 -38.91
CA ARG A 423 27.89 17.12 -38.10
C ARG A 423 28.26 16.54 -36.72
N PRO A 424 27.40 16.70 -35.72
CA PRO A 424 27.66 16.18 -34.39
C PRO A 424 27.76 14.64 -34.36
N GLY A 425 28.56 14.15 -33.42
CA GLY A 425 28.50 12.76 -32.98
C GLY A 425 27.28 12.52 -32.08
N TRP A 426 26.77 11.30 -32.04
CA TRP A 426 25.52 10.97 -31.33
C TRP A 426 25.49 11.37 -29.84
N HIS A 427 26.64 11.43 -29.17
CA HIS A 427 26.70 11.70 -27.73
C HIS A 427 26.69 13.20 -27.38
N ILE A 428 27.29 14.05 -28.22
CA ILE A 428 27.51 15.46 -27.87
C ILE A 428 26.22 16.28 -27.84
N GLU A 429 25.22 15.84 -28.59
CA GLU A 429 23.94 16.52 -28.67
C GLU A 429 23.24 16.55 -27.29
N CYS A 430 23.18 15.41 -26.59
CA CYS A 430 22.51 15.31 -25.30
C CYS A 430 23.25 16.11 -24.23
N THR A 431 24.58 16.09 -24.23
CA THR A 431 25.43 16.93 -23.38
C THR A 431 25.13 18.42 -23.58
N ALA A 432 25.14 18.90 -24.82
CA ALA A 432 24.95 20.31 -25.13
C ALA A 432 23.52 20.78 -24.83
N MET A 433 22.50 20.02 -25.26
CA MET A 433 21.09 20.35 -25.06
C MET A 433 20.71 20.33 -23.57
N SER A 434 21.03 19.25 -22.84
CA SER A 434 20.72 19.18 -21.41
C SER A 434 21.39 20.29 -20.61
N SER A 435 22.66 20.60 -20.91
CA SER A 435 23.39 21.70 -20.27
C SER A 435 22.81 23.07 -20.60
N LYS A 436 22.29 23.27 -21.81
CA LYS A 436 21.64 24.53 -22.23
C LYS A 436 20.40 24.82 -21.39
N TYR A 437 19.58 23.81 -21.11
CA TYR A 437 18.30 23.98 -20.42
C TYR A 437 18.41 23.89 -18.90
N PHE A 438 19.30 23.04 -18.37
CA PHE A 438 19.38 22.77 -16.93
C PHE A 438 20.71 23.19 -16.30
N GLY A 439 21.67 23.65 -17.09
CA GLY A 439 23.01 24.02 -16.61
C GLY A 439 23.93 22.82 -16.40
N ALA A 440 25.06 23.05 -15.75
CA ALA A 440 26.12 22.05 -15.61
C ALA A 440 25.77 20.84 -14.71
N THR A 441 24.79 20.99 -13.82
CA THR A 441 24.35 19.94 -12.91
C THR A 441 22.83 19.95 -12.78
N PHE A 442 22.17 18.81 -12.95
CA PHE A 442 20.70 18.69 -12.82
C PHE A 442 20.27 17.39 -12.11
N ASP A 443 18.96 17.25 -11.87
CA ASP A 443 18.44 16.22 -10.95
C ASP A 443 18.48 14.82 -11.54
N ILE A 444 17.72 14.59 -12.62
CA ILE A 444 17.45 13.24 -13.14
C ILE A 444 17.85 13.16 -14.61
N HIS A 445 18.67 12.17 -14.97
CA HIS A 445 18.89 11.76 -16.35
C HIS A 445 18.37 10.34 -16.58
N GLY A 446 17.47 10.20 -17.56
CA GLY A 446 16.75 8.97 -17.87
C GLY A 446 17.04 8.37 -19.24
N GLY A 447 16.91 7.05 -19.37
CA GLY A 447 16.92 6.38 -20.67
C GLY A 447 16.71 4.86 -20.58
N GLY A 448 16.80 4.17 -21.71
CA GLY A 448 16.83 2.71 -21.73
C GLY A 448 18.13 2.15 -21.14
N ALA A 449 18.12 0.93 -20.60
CA ALA A 449 19.33 0.30 -20.04
C ALA A 449 20.49 0.16 -21.04
N ASP A 450 20.22 0.15 -22.34
CA ASP A 450 21.25 0.18 -23.40
C ASP A 450 21.91 1.54 -23.59
N LEU A 451 21.33 2.63 -23.08
CA LEU A 451 21.96 3.94 -23.09
C LEU A 451 22.99 4.09 -21.97
N THR A 452 22.94 3.26 -20.91
CA THR A 452 23.95 3.27 -19.83
C THR A 452 25.38 3.24 -20.37
N PHE A 453 25.63 2.41 -21.39
CA PHE A 453 26.90 2.37 -22.10
C PHE A 453 26.69 2.06 -23.59
N PRO A 454 27.34 2.79 -24.51
CA PRO A 454 28.31 3.86 -24.25
C PRO A 454 27.68 5.25 -24.06
N HIS A 455 26.39 5.44 -24.32
CA HIS A 455 25.82 6.77 -24.53
C HIS A 455 25.92 7.70 -23.31
N HIS A 456 25.27 7.35 -22.19
CA HIS A 456 25.28 8.14 -20.97
C HIS A 456 26.66 8.20 -20.30
N GLU A 457 27.48 7.14 -20.44
CA GLU A 457 28.88 7.16 -19.98
C GLU A 457 29.69 8.24 -20.73
N ASN A 458 29.48 8.36 -22.05
CA ASN A 458 30.12 9.39 -22.87
C ASN A 458 29.60 10.79 -22.53
N GLU A 459 28.32 10.94 -22.23
CA GLU A 459 27.76 12.23 -21.79
C GLU A 459 28.33 12.68 -20.45
N ILE A 460 28.48 11.78 -19.47
CA ILE A 460 29.18 12.08 -18.22
C ILE A 460 30.59 12.57 -18.52
N ALA A 461 31.34 11.85 -19.35
CA ALA A 461 32.72 12.20 -19.67
C ALA A 461 32.82 13.58 -20.32
N GLN A 462 31.94 13.88 -21.28
CA GLN A 462 31.89 15.19 -21.95
C GLN A 462 31.49 16.31 -20.99
N SER A 463 30.37 16.15 -20.27
CA SER A 463 29.80 17.18 -19.41
C SER A 463 30.69 17.50 -18.21
N GLU A 464 31.27 16.49 -17.57
CA GLU A 464 32.14 16.70 -16.41
C GLU A 464 33.52 17.24 -16.83
N ALA A 465 34.08 16.78 -17.95
CA ALA A 465 35.32 17.35 -18.50
C ALA A 465 35.11 18.82 -18.92
N TYR A 466 33.96 19.12 -19.54
CA TYR A 466 33.63 20.47 -19.99
C TYR A 466 33.29 21.41 -18.83
N SER A 467 32.61 20.95 -17.78
CA SER A 467 32.15 21.84 -16.69
C SER A 467 33.04 21.83 -15.44
N GLY A 468 33.80 20.75 -15.21
CA GLY A 468 34.51 20.48 -13.96
C GLY A 468 33.59 20.19 -12.76
N LYS A 469 32.29 19.95 -12.99
CA LYS A 469 31.28 19.69 -11.96
C LYS A 469 30.60 18.34 -12.21
N PRO A 470 30.02 17.70 -11.18
CA PRO A 470 29.18 16.52 -11.36
C PRO A 470 28.01 16.82 -12.30
N PHE A 471 27.75 15.95 -13.28
CA PHE A 471 26.77 16.24 -14.33
C PHE A 471 25.32 16.01 -13.88
N VAL A 472 25.03 14.87 -13.26
CA VAL A 472 23.67 14.45 -12.91
C VAL A 472 23.65 13.82 -11.52
N ARG A 473 22.62 14.12 -10.72
CA ARG A 473 22.47 13.55 -9.37
C ARG A 473 21.93 12.13 -9.38
N TYR A 474 20.90 11.85 -10.18
CA TYR A 474 20.21 10.56 -10.24
C TYR A 474 20.12 10.02 -11.68
N TRP A 475 20.78 8.89 -11.94
CA TRP A 475 20.70 8.20 -13.23
C TRP A 475 19.68 7.07 -13.18
N MET A 476 18.64 7.17 -14.01
CA MET A 476 17.53 6.21 -14.04
C MET A 476 17.47 5.48 -15.38
N HIS A 477 17.44 4.14 -15.34
CA HIS A 477 17.39 3.33 -16.55
C HIS A 477 16.28 2.27 -16.51
N ASN A 478 15.43 2.21 -17.54
CA ASN A 478 14.41 1.18 -17.65
C ASN A 478 14.96 -0.12 -18.25
N GLY A 479 14.42 -1.26 -17.80
CA GLY A 479 14.76 -2.59 -18.29
C GLY A 479 14.33 -2.83 -19.74
N PHE A 480 14.87 -3.90 -20.33
CA PHE A 480 14.62 -4.28 -21.72
C PHE A 480 13.26 -4.95 -21.93
N ILE A 481 12.75 -4.90 -23.16
CA ILE A 481 11.74 -5.83 -23.65
C ILE A 481 12.46 -7.07 -24.22
N THR A 482 12.03 -8.25 -23.83
CA THR A 482 12.51 -9.54 -24.37
C THR A 482 11.39 -10.29 -25.10
N VAL A 483 11.77 -11.07 -26.12
CA VAL A 483 10.89 -11.98 -26.86
C VAL A 483 11.61 -13.32 -26.96
N ASP A 484 10.99 -14.38 -26.47
CA ASP A 484 11.60 -15.70 -26.30
C ASP A 484 12.91 -15.66 -25.50
N LYS A 485 12.95 -14.80 -24.47
CA LYS A 485 14.15 -14.49 -23.65
C LYS A 485 15.31 -13.83 -24.39
N GLU A 486 15.14 -13.47 -25.66
CA GLU A 486 16.12 -12.68 -26.41
C GLU A 486 15.74 -11.19 -26.43
N LYS A 487 16.74 -10.29 -26.46
CA LYS A 487 16.47 -8.85 -26.60
C LYS A 487 15.78 -8.61 -27.95
N MET A 488 14.69 -7.84 -27.94
CA MET A 488 14.04 -7.39 -29.16
C MET A 488 15.02 -6.60 -30.04
N SER A 489 15.21 -7.02 -31.29
CA SER A 489 16.04 -6.30 -32.25
C SER A 489 15.54 -6.52 -33.68
N LYS A 490 15.75 -5.51 -34.55
CA LYS A 490 15.40 -5.63 -35.97
C LYS A 490 16.18 -6.74 -36.67
N SER A 491 17.44 -6.95 -36.30
CA SER A 491 18.33 -7.99 -36.87
C SER A 491 17.87 -9.41 -36.58
N LEU A 492 17.19 -9.65 -35.47
CA LEU A 492 16.66 -10.97 -35.09
C LEU A 492 15.24 -11.20 -35.65
N GLY A 493 14.62 -10.21 -36.30
CA GLY A 493 13.26 -10.32 -36.84
C GLY A 493 12.15 -10.40 -35.78
N ASN A 494 12.48 -10.35 -34.49
CA ASN A 494 11.55 -10.44 -33.35
C ASN A 494 11.01 -9.06 -32.90
N PHE A 495 10.89 -8.12 -33.83
CA PHE A 495 10.56 -6.71 -33.58
C PHE A 495 9.07 -6.42 -33.81
N PHE A 496 8.40 -5.84 -32.81
CA PHE A 496 6.98 -5.50 -32.87
C PHE A 496 6.78 -3.99 -32.80
N THR A 497 6.17 -3.43 -33.84
CA THR A 497 5.82 -2.00 -33.90
C THR A 497 4.60 -1.74 -33.02
N ILE A 498 4.50 -0.51 -32.51
CA ILE A 498 3.33 -0.11 -31.70
C ILE A 498 2.06 -0.22 -32.53
N LYS A 499 2.09 0.22 -33.79
CA LYS A 499 0.99 0.09 -34.74
C LYS A 499 0.45 -1.33 -34.85
N ASN A 500 1.32 -2.33 -35.02
CA ASN A 500 0.89 -3.73 -35.15
C ASN A 500 0.22 -4.27 -33.88
N ILE A 501 0.63 -3.78 -32.71
CA ILE A 501 0.03 -4.17 -31.43
C ILE A 501 -1.33 -3.47 -31.26
N LEU A 502 -1.42 -2.19 -31.61
CA LEU A 502 -2.64 -1.39 -31.57
C LEU A 502 -3.74 -1.88 -32.52
N ASP A 503 -3.37 -2.59 -33.59
CA ASP A 503 -4.34 -3.26 -34.47
C ASP A 503 -5.06 -4.44 -33.80
N LYS A 504 -4.56 -4.94 -32.66
CA LYS A 504 -5.08 -6.10 -31.93
C LYS A 504 -5.52 -5.80 -30.49
N TYR A 505 -4.93 -4.78 -29.86
CA TYR A 505 -5.12 -4.46 -28.46
C TYR A 505 -5.39 -2.97 -28.26
N GLU A 506 -6.28 -2.67 -27.31
CA GLU A 506 -6.51 -1.28 -26.89
C GLU A 506 -5.23 -0.66 -26.29
N PRO A 507 -4.93 0.63 -26.55
CA PRO A 507 -3.71 1.28 -26.06
C PRO A 507 -3.51 1.17 -24.54
N GLU A 508 -4.62 1.19 -23.79
CA GLU A 508 -4.62 1.08 -22.33
C GLU A 508 -4.11 -0.28 -21.83
N VAL A 509 -4.33 -1.35 -22.62
CA VAL A 509 -3.78 -2.70 -22.35
C VAL A 509 -2.27 -2.70 -22.45
N ILE A 510 -1.73 -2.06 -23.50
CA ILE A 510 -0.28 -1.96 -23.72
C ILE A 510 0.36 -1.18 -22.57
N ARG A 511 -0.26 -0.06 -22.19
CA ARG A 511 0.21 0.74 -21.06
C ARG A 511 0.22 -0.08 -19.77
N TYR A 512 -0.88 -0.74 -19.45
CA TYR A 512 -0.98 -1.58 -18.26
C TYR A 512 0.06 -2.71 -18.25
N PHE A 513 0.21 -3.41 -19.37
CA PHE A 513 1.22 -4.45 -19.54
C PHE A 513 2.62 -3.92 -19.19
N LEU A 514 3.01 -2.75 -19.70
CA LEU A 514 4.32 -2.15 -19.43
C LEU A 514 4.50 -1.71 -17.97
N LEU A 515 3.42 -1.43 -17.24
CA LEU A 515 3.42 -1.07 -15.82
C LEU A 515 3.30 -2.28 -14.88
N SER A 516 2.90 -3.45 -15.40
CA SER A 516 2.71 -4.69 -14.63
C SER A 516 4.02 -5.25 -14.05
N ALA A 517 5.17 -4.80 -14.58
CA ALA A 517 6.49 -5.11 -14.06
C ALA A 517 7.19 -3.84 -13.58
N HIS A 518 8.09 -3.99 -12.61
CA HIS A 518 8.94 -2.89 -12.16
C HIS A 518 9.76 -2.31 -13.31
N TYR A 519 9.87 -0.99 -13.42
CA TYR A 519 10.43 -0.33 -14.61
C TYR A 519 11.86 -0.78 -14.95
N ARG A 520 12.68 -1.12 -13.95
CA ARG A 520 14.06 -1.64 -14.10
C ARG A 520 14.16 -3.12 -14.51
N SER A 521 13.12 -3.92 -14.27
CA SER A 521 13.16 -5.36 -14.56
C SER A 521 12.96 -5.62 -16.05
N PRO A 522 13.60 -6.61 -16.69
CA PRO A 522 13.21 -7.01 -18.04
C PRO A 522 11.74 -7.46 -18.06
N ILE A 523 11.04 -7.18 -19.16
CA ILE A 523 9.67 -7.65 -19.38
C ILE A 523 9.65 -8.53 -20.62
N GLU A 524 9.17 -9.74 -20.45
CA GLU A 524 8.91 -10.64 -21.58
C GLU A 524 7.67 -10.14 -22.31
N PHE A 525 7.68 -10.17 -23.64
CA PHE A 525 6.57 -9.81 -24.50
C PHE A 525 6.04 -11.05 -25.21
N SER A 526 4.73 -11.27 -25.09
CA SER A 526 3.99 -12.30 -25.82
C SER A 526 2.51 -11.92 -25.94
N ASP A 527 1.82 -12.47 -26.93
CA ASP A 527 0.37 -12.33 -27.06
C ASP A 527 -0.36 -12.84 -25.81
N THR A 528 0.19 -13.87 -25.14
CA THR A 528 -0.33 -14.41 -23.87
C THR A 528 -0.36 -13.34 -22.77
N GLN A 529 0.73 -12.60 -22.57
CA GLN A 529 0.80 -11.57 -21.53
C GLN A 529 -0.09 -10.36 -21.85
N LEU A 530 -0.23 -10.02 -23.14
CA LEU A 530 -1.17 -8.96 -23.54
C LEU A 530 -2.64 -9.39 -23.32
N ASN A 531 -2.98 -10.66 -23.55
CA ASN A 531 -4.32 -11.18 -23.23
C ASN A 531 -4.58 -11.16 -21.73
N GLU A 532 -3.59 -11.53 -20.90
CA GLU A 532 -3.69 -11.43 -19.43
C GLU A 532 -3.84 -9.98 -18.96
N ALA A 533 -3.14 -9.05 -19.60
CA ALA A 533 -3.28 -7.61 -19.39
C ALA A 533 -4.69 -7.11 -19.76
N GLU A 534 -5.23 -7.56 -20.90
CA GLU A 534 -6.59 -7.22 -21.33
C GLU A 534 -7.64 -7.72 -20.34
N LEU A 535 -7.52 -8.96 -19.87
CA LEU A 535 -8.39 -9.54 -18.83
C LEU A 535 -8.31 -8.75 -17.51
N SER A 536 -7.12 -8.26 -17.15
CA SER A 536 -6.92 -7.48 -15.93
C SER A 536 -7.63 -6.13 -16.01
N ILE A 537 -7.49 -5.43 -17.14
CA ILE A 537 -8.20 -4.16 -17.38
C ILE A 537 -9.71 -4.38 -17.45
N ASP A 538 -10.16 -5.43 -18.14
CA ASP A 538 -11.58 -5.78 -18.24
C ASP A 538 -12.21 -6.06 -16.88
N ARG A 539 -11.46 -6.70 -15.97
CA ARG A 539 -11.91 -6.94 -14.59
C ARG A 539 -12.18 -5.63 -13.84
N TYR A 540 -11.36 -4.59 -14.05
CA TYR A 540 -11.62 -3.28 -13.48
C TYR A 540 -12.94 -2.70 -14.02
N TYR A 541 -13.11 -2.64 -15.34
CA TYR A 541 -14.31 -2.06 -15.95
C TYR A 541 -15.58 -2.84 -15.62
N THR A 542 -15.51 -4.17 -15.56
CA THR A 542 -16.60 -5.02 -15.05
C THR A 542 -16.92 -4.69 -13.60
N THR A 543 -15.91 -4.46 -12.75
CA THR A 543 -16.15 -4.08 -11.34
C THR A 543 -16.83 -2.73 -11.25
N VAL A 544 -16.43 -1.75 -12.05
CA VAL A 544 -17.09 -0.44 -12.12
C VAL A 544 -18.56 -0.59 -12.53
N MET A 545 -18.87 -1.40 -13.56
CA MET A 545 -20.27 -1.68 -13.93
C MET A 545 -21.08 -2.23 -12.76
N ARG A 546 -20.53 -3.22 -12.04
CA ARG A 546 -21.20 -3.82 -10.89
C ARG A 546 -21.46 -2.80 -9.78
N ILE A 547 -20.54 -1.86 -9.57
CA ILE A 547 -20.69 -0.76 -8.61
C ILE A 547 -21.80 0.19 -9.06
N GLU A 548 -21.83 0.60 -10.34
CA GLU A 548 -22.90 1.47 -10.86
C GLU A 548 -24.28 0.81 -10.73
N ASP A 549 -24.38 -0.47 -11.11
CA ASP A 549 -25.62 -1.24 -11.01
C ASP A 549 -26.11 -1.30 -9.56
N PHE A 550 -25.19 -1.53 -8.64
CA PHE A 550 -25.49 -1.55 -7.21
C PHE A 550 -25.99 -0.19 -6.72
N ILE A 551 -25.35 0.90 -7.13
CA ILE A 551 -25.74 2.26 -6.72
C ILE A 551 -27.18 2.57 -7.17
N GLN A 552 -27.53 2.16 -8.40
CA GLN A 552 -28.85 2.37 -8.99
C GLN A 552 -29.95 1.49 -8.37
N THR A 553 -29.63 0.22 -8.06
CA THR A 553 -30.64 -0.78 -7.67
C THR A 553 -30.74 -1.04 -6.17
N ALA A 554 -29.78 -0.59 -5.36
CA ALA A 554 -29.73 -0.95 -3.95
C ALA A 554 -30.93 -0.41 -3.17
N ALA A 555 -31.63 -1.34 -2.51
CA ALA A 555 -32.81 -1.10 -1.70
C ALA A 555 -32.52 -0.18 -0.49
N GLU A 556 -33.51 0.62 -0.10
CA GLU A 556 -33.41 1.55 1.04
C GLU A 556 -33.26 0.83 2.39
N LYS A 557 -33.78 -0.40 2.50
CA LYS A 557 -33.69 -1.18 3.74
C LYS A 557 -32.25 -1.65 3.96
N GLU A 558 -31.68 -1.26 5.09
CA GLU A 558 -30.35 -1.68 5.51
C GLU A 558 -30.29 -3.18 5.76
N LYS A 559 -29.35 -3.82 5.06
CA LYS A 559 -28.86 -5.15 5.40
C LYS A 559 -27.38 -4.95 5.71
N LEU A 560 -27.07 -4.82 7.00
CA LEU A 560 -25.70 -4.74 7.46
C LEU A 560 -25.01 -6.08 7.20
N THR A 561 -24.23 -6.13 6.13
CA THR A 561 -23.08 -7.02 6.04
C THR A 561 -21.87 -6.18 6.42
N THR A 562 -21.38 -6.33 7.66
CA THR A 562 -20.12 -5.74 8.08
C THR A 562 -18.99 -6.31 7.21
N SER A 563 -18.20 -5.43 6.60
CA SER A 563 -16.97 -5.83 5.89
C SER A 563 -15.82 -5.02 6.47
N ASP A 564 -15.41 -5.41 7.68
CA ASP A 564 -14.26 -4.81 8.37
C ASP A 564 -13.00 -4.87 7.49
N GLU A 565 -12.88 -5.90 6.64
CA GLU A 565 -11.83 -6.06 5.64
C GLU A 565 -11.83 -4.95 4.57
N LEU A 566 -12.98 -4.68 3.93
CA LEU A 566 -13.07 -3.63 2.90
C LEU A 566 -12.90 -2.24 3.53
N GLU A 567 -13.51 -1.99 4.69
CA GLU A 567 -13.36 -0.72 5.41
C GLU A 567 -11.89 -0.46 5.79
N GLY A 568 -11.20 -1.48 6.31
CA GLY A 568 -9.77 -1.42 6.61
C GLY A 568 -8.91 -1.17 5.37
N LEU A 569 -9.19 -1.85 4.26
CA LEU A 569 -8.46 -1.65 3.00
C LEU A 569 -8.69 -0.24 2.43
N LEU A 570 -9.93 0.25 2.44
CA LEU A 570 -10.28 1.60 2.00
C LEU A 570 -9.58 2.70 2.82
N SER A 571 -9.34 2.44 4.11
CA SER A 571 -8.66 3.39 4.99
C SER A 571 -7.14 3.48 4.74
N SER A 572 -6.51 2.37 4.30
CA SER A 572 -5.06 2.24 4.15
C SER A 572 -4.58 2.17 2.69
N PHE A 573 -5.50 2.11 1.72
CA PHE A 573 -5.18 1.90 0.31
C PHE A 573 -4.23 2.95 -0.27
N MET A 574 -4.49 4.24 -0.01
CA MET A 574 -3.63 5.30 -0.56
C MET A 574 -2.24 5.28 0.07
N ASP A 575 -2.12 4.94 1.35
CA ASP A 575 -0.84 4.83 2.03
C ASP A 575 -0.03 3.67 1.44
N LYS A 576 -0.65 2.52 1.19
CA LYS A 576 -0.03 1.39 0.48
C LYS A 576 0.40 1.76 -0.94
N PHE A 577 -0.45 2.49 -1.68
CA PHE A 577 -0.15 2.97 -3.02
C PHE A 577 1.04 3.96 -3.02
N HIS A 578 1.07 4.91 -2.08
CA HIS A 578 2.17 5.86 -1.93
C HIS A 578 3.46 5.14 -1.55
N SER A 579 3.42 4.25 -0.57
CA SER A 579 4.58 3.46 -0.15
C SER A 579 5.18 2.65 -1.30
N ALA A 580 4.36 2.02 -2.14
CA ALA A 580 4.83 1.33 -3.34
C ALA A 580 5.49 2.27 -4.35
N MET A 581 4.86 3.41 -4.63
CA MET A 581 5.41 4.37 -5.59
C MET A 581 6.63 5.13 -5.07
N ASP A 582 6.73 5.34 -3.76
CA ASP A 582 7.90 5.92 -3.08
C ASP A 582 9.08 4.98 -3.04
N ASP A 583 8.84 3.67 -3.07
CA ASP A 583 9.88 2.67 -3.20
C ASP A 583 10.32 2.50 -4.67
N ASP A 584 10.92 3.54 -5.24
CA ASP A 584 11.47 3.53 -6.61
C ASP A 584 10.40 3.25 -7.69
N PHE A 585 9.25 3.93 -7.59
CA PHE A 585 8.17 3.88 -8.58
C PHE A 585 7.69 2.45 -8.87
N ASN A 586 7.47 1.65 -7.82
CA ASN A 586 7.10 0.24 -7.95
C ASN A 586 5.64 0.06 -8.39
N THR A 587 5.38 0.28 -9.67
CA THR A 587 4.06 0.17 -10.29
C THR A 587 3.47 -1.23 -10.18
N ALA A 588 4.28 -2.29 -10.22
CA ALA A 588 3.82 -3.66 -10.05
C ALA A 588 3.14 -3.87 -8.68
N SER A 589 3.74 -3.34 -7.61
CA SER A 589 3.16 -3.43 -6.26
C SER A 589 1.94 -2.53 -6.11
N ALA A 590 1.99 -1.31 -6.68
CA ALA A 590 0.85 -0.40 -6.70
C ALA A 590 -0.37 -1.03 -7.41
N LEU A 591 -0.17 -1.65 -8.57
CA LEU A 591 -1.20 -2.41 -9.29
C LEU A 591 -1.70 -3.60 -8.47
N GLY A 592 -0.81 -4.30 -7.76
CA GLY A 592 -1.19 -5.37 -6.83
C GLY A 592 -2.21 -4.91 -5.79
N TYR A 593 -2.00 -3.75 -5.16
CA TYR A 593 -2.95 -3.17 -4.21
C TYR A 593 -4.26 -2.71 -4.88
N MET A 594 -4.19 -2.19 -6.11
CA MET A 594 -5.39 -1.86 -6.89
C MET A 594 -6.25 -3.11 -7.14
N PHE A 595 -5.65 -4.23 -7.53
CA PHE A 595 -6.38 -5.47 -7.75
C PHE A 595 -6.85 -6.16 -6.46
N GLU A 596 -6.14 -5.97 -5.35
CA GLU A 596 -6.63 -6.35 -4.02
C GLU A 596 -7.94 -5.62 -3.72
N LEU A 597 -7.98 -4.29 -3.92
CA LEU A 597 -9.18 -3.49 -3.69
C LEU A 597 -10.33 -3.87 -4.65
N ILE A 598 -10.02 -4.10 -5.94
CA ILE A 598 -11.00 -4.62 -6.91
C ILE A 598 -11.59 -5.95 -6.44
N ARG A 599 -10.76 -6.87 -5.94
CA ARG A 599 -11.22 -8.18 -5.45
C ARG A 599 -12.13 -8.04 -4.25
N GLU A 600 -11.75 -7.27 -3.24
CA GLU A 600 -12.55 -7.09 -2.03
C GLU A 600 -13.86 -6.34 -2.30
N ALA A 601 -13.85 -5.35 -3.21
CA ALA A 601 -15.08 -4.68 -3.65
C ALA A 601 -16.06 -5.66 -4.31
N ASN A 602 -15.57 -6.55 -5.19
CA ASN A 602 -16.40 -7.59 -5.80
C ASN A 602 -16.94 -8.59 -4.76
N LYS A 603 -16.09 -9.06 -3.85
CA LYS A 603 -16.49 -9.97 -2.76
C LYS A 603 -17.57 -9.34 -1.89
N PHE A 604 -17.45 -8.05 -1.58
CA PHE A 604 -18.47 -7.30 -0.84
C PHE A 604 -19.79 -7.26 -1.61
N LEU A 605 -19.78 -6.93 -2.91
CA LEU A 605 -20.97 -6.93 -3.76
C LEU A 605 -21.62 -8.32 -3.87
N ASP A 606 -20.85 -9.41 -3.86
CA ASP A 606 -21.36 -10.78 -3.89
C ASP A 606 -22.20 -11.14 -2.65
N THR A 607 -21.98 -10.47 -1.51
CA THR A 607 -22.80 -10.66 -0.29
C THR A 607 -24.22 -10.08 -0.42
N LYS A 608 -24.50 -9.38 -1.52
CA LYS A 608 -25.74 -8.62 -1.77
C LYS A 608 -26.03 -7.67 -0.61
N PRO A 609 -25.13 -6.69 -0.35
CA PRO A 609 -25.34 -5.70 0.70
C PRO A 609 -26.52 -4.77 0.35
N SER A 610 -27.02 -3.99 1.29
CA SER A 610 -28.01 -2.94 1.00
C SER A 610 -27.96 -1.81 2.02
N GLY A 611 -28.55 -0.66 1.68
CA GLY A 611 -28.51 0.55 2.49
C GLY A 611 -27.39 1.52 2.13
N GLN A 612 -27.41 2.67 2.79
CA GLN A 612 -26.58 3.83 2.44
C GLN A 612 -25.08 3.60 2.71
N LYS A 613 -24.73 2.99 3.85
CA LYS A 613 -23.32 2.69 4.19
C LYS A 613 -22.66 1.82 3.12
N ALA A 614 -23.36 0.80 2.61
CA ALA A 614 -22.83 -0.07 1.56
C ALA A 614 -22.55 0.70 0.25
N LYS A 615 -23.42 1.65 -0.12
CA LYS A 615 -23.21 2.53 -1.28
C LYS A 615 -21.95 3.38 -1.10
N GLU A 616 -21.78 3.98 0.08
CA GLU A 616 -20.62 4.82 0.39
C GLU A 616 -19.30 4.05 0.29
N LEU A 617 -19.26 2.80 0.76
CA LEU A 617 -18.05 1.97 0.67
C LEU A 617 -17.62 1.68 -0.77
N VAL A 618 -18.56 1.29 -1.63
CA VAL A 618 -18.22 0.97 -3.03
C VAL A 618 -17.95 2.22 -3.87
N ILE A 619 -18.62 3.34 -3.59
CA ILE A 619 -18.29 4.64 -4.19
C ILE A 619 -16.86 5.03 -3.82
N LYS A 620 -16.51 4.93 -2.53
CA LYS A 620 -15.15 5.20 -2.07
C LYS A 620 -14.13 4.28 -2.73
N ALA A 621 -14.43 2.99 -2.89
CA ALA A 621 -13.57 2.05 -3.60
C ALA A 621 -13.30 2.50 -5.04
N ARG A 622 -14.36 2.85 -5.79
CA ARG A 622 -14.28 3.37 -7.16
C ARG A 622 -13.44 4.65 -7.22
N GLU A 623 -13.67 5.60 -6.31
CA GLU A 623 -12.93 6.88 -6.26
C GLU A 623 -11.45 6.68 -5.98
N LEU A 624 -11.09 5.79 -5.05
CA LEU A 624 -9.70 5.47 -4.75
C LEU A 624 -9.00 4.79 -5.93
N LEU A 625 -9.67 3.83 -6.59
CA LEU A 625 -9.16 3.18 -7.80
C LEU A 625 -8.97 4.18 -8.94
N ALA A 626 -9.94 5.08 -9.16
CA ALA A 626 -9.84 6.13 -10.17
C ALA A 626 -8.71 7.11 -9.86
N LYS A 627 -8.50 7.45 -8.58
CA LYS A 627 -7.40 8.33 -8.14
C LYS A 627 -6.04 7.69 -8.41
N ALA A 628 -5.84 6.43 -8.01
CA ALA A 628 -4.61 5.69 -8.28
C ALA A 628 -4.41 5.45 -9.78
N GLY A 629 -5.48 5.10 -10.51
CA GLY A 629 -5.48 4.92 -11.95
C GLY A 629 -5.07 6.18 -12.69
N GLY A 630 -5.59 7.34 -12.29
CA GLY A 630 -5.24 8.64 -12.88
C GLY A 630 -3.77 9.02 -12.73
N VAL A 631 -3.12 8.65 -11.61
CA VAL A 631 -1.67 8.82 -11.43
C VAL A 631 -0.90 7.96 -12.44
N LEU A 632 -1.33 6.71 -12.62
CA LEU A 632 -0.73 5.77 -13.57
C LEU A 632 -1.21 5.99 -15.02
N ASN A 633 -2.17 6.90 -15.23
CA ASN A 633 -2.89 7.13 -16.48
C ASN A 633 -3.47 5.85 -17.09
N ILE A 634 -4.10 5.04 -16.26
CA ILE A 634 -4.93 3.88 -16.62
C ILE A 634 -6.31 4.07 -15.98
N PHE A 635 -7.30 3.29 -16.40
CA PHE A 635 -8.67 3.35 -15.87
C PHE A 635 -9.38 4.68 -16.16
N ASN A 636 -9.08 5.26 -17.33
CA ASN A 636 -9.53 6.59 -17.72
C ASN A 636 -10.86 6.60 -18.49
N LYS A 637 -11.38 5.43 -18.90
CA LYS A 637 -12.65 5.33 -19.62
C LYS A 637 -13.80 5.05 -18.67
N THR A 638 -15.02 5.20 -19.16
CA THR A 638 -16.18 4.52 -18.62
C THR A 638 -16.21 3.06 -19.09
N ALA A 639 -16.98 2.20 -18.41
CA ALA A 639 -17.11 0.81 -18.84
C ALA A 639 -17.76 0.67 -20.23
N ASP A 640 -18.72 1.55 -20.58
CA ASP A 640 -19.33 1.58 -21.92
C ASP A 640 -18.30 1.95 -23.00
N GLU A 641 -17.50 2.99 -22.78
CA GLU A 641 -16.41 3.37 -23.68
C GLU A 641 -15.38 2.23 -23.85
N TRP A 642 -15.03 1.52 -22.77
CA TRP A 642 -14.14 0.36 -22.83
C TRP A 642 -14.68 -0.72 -23.77
N TYR A 643 -15.94 -1.14 -23.62
CA TYR A 643 -16.50 -2.21 -24.45
C TYR A 643 -16.77 -1.78 -25.89
N ARG A 644 -17.10 -0.51 -26.15
CA ARG A 644 -17.16 0.02 -27.53
C ARG A 644 -15.78 0.05 -28.18
N ALA A 645 -14.75 0.41 -27.42
CA ALA A 645 -13.37 0.40 -27.91
C ALA A 645 -12.91 -1.03 -28.25
N LEU A 646 -13.18 -2.00 -27.37
CA LEU A 646 -12.94 -3.43 -27.64
C LEU A 646 -13.70 -3.94 -28.87
N MET A 647 -14.94 -3.51 -29.08
CA MET A 647 -15.72 -3.89 -30.27
C MET A 647 -15.02 -3.46 -31.57
N LYS A 648 -14.43 -2.25 -31.58
CA LYS A 648 -13.68 -1.70 -32.72
C LYS A 648 -12.36 -2.42 -32.93
N VAL A 649 -11.55 -2.59 -31.89
CA VAL A 649 -10.24 -3.24 -31.97
C VAL A 649 -10.35 -4.71 -32.34
N LYS A 650 -11.30 -5.45 -31.75
CA LYS A 650 -11.54 -6.86 -32.09
C LYS A 650 -12.30 -7.04 -33.42
N LYS A 651 -12.65 -5.95 -34.11
CA LYS A 651 -13.33 -5.95 -35.42
C LYS A 651 -14.61 -6.81 -35.41
N ILE A 652 -15.41 -6.66 -34.36
CA ILE A 652 -16.68 -7.37 -34.25
C ILE A 652 -17.61 -6.89 -35.37
N ASP A 653 -18.11 -7.82 -36.18
CA ASP A 653 -19.01 -7.56 -37.31
C ASP A 653 -20.43 -7.24 -36.82
N LEU A 654 -20.57 -6.13 -36.10
CA LEU A 654 -21.81 -5.62 -35.54
C LEU A 654 -21.65 -4.11 -35.27
N SER A 655 -22.49 -3.28 -35.88
CA SER A 655 -22.50 -1.85 -35.56
C SER A 655 -23.18 -1.59 -34.20
N GLU A 656 -22.89 -0.46 -33.59
CA GLU A 656 -23.49 -0.05 -32.33
C GLU A 656 -25.02 0.06 -32.45
N GLU A 657 -25.53 0.55 -33.60
CA GLU A 657 -26.96 0.63 -33.90
C GLU A 657 -27.59 -0.75 -34.05
N ALA A 658 -26.92 -1.67 -34.77
CA ALA A 658 -27.40 -3.02 -34.96
C ALA A 658 -27.41 -3.83 -33.64
N LEU A 659 -26.46 -3.57 -32.75
CA LEU A 659 -26.47 -4.13 -31.39
C LEU A 659 -27.67 -3.61 -30.59
N ALA A 660 -27.89 -2.30 -30.59
CA ALA A 660 -29.02 -1.68 -29.90
C ALA A 660 -30.37 -2.22 -30.42
N GLU A 661 -30.49 -2.40 -31.74
CA GLU A 661 -31.68 -3.00 -32.35
C GLU A 661 -31.89 -4.45 -31.89
N LYS A 662 -30.85 -5.30 -31.92
CA LYS A 662 -30.95 -6.69 -31.43
C LYS A 662 -31.30 -6.76 -29.94
N ILE A 663 -30.76 -5.87 -29.12
CA ILE A 663 -31.13 -5.78 -27.69
C ILE A 663 -32.62 -5.43 -27.54
N SER A 664 -33.12 -4.47 -28.33
CA SER A 664 -34.54 -4.09 -28.34
C SER A 664 -35.44 -5.24 -28.78
N GLN A 665 -35.11 -5.92 -29.90
CA GLN A 665 -35.84 -7.09 -30.39
C GLN A 665 -35.89 -8.22 -29.36
N ARG A 666 -34.78 -8.45 -28.64
CA ARG A 666 -34.74 -9.42 -27.55
C ARG A 666 -35.63 -9.03 -26.39
N GLN A 667 -35.65 -7.75 -26.00
CA GLN A 667 -36.53 -7.27 -24.94
C GLN A 667 -38.00 -7.43 -25.31
N GLU A 668 -38.37 -7.16 -26.56
CA GLU A 668 -39.72 -7.40 -27.08
C GLU A 668 -40.09 -8.89 -27.05
N ALA A 669 -39.19 -9.78 -27.50
CA ALA A 669 -39.39 -11.22 -27.41
C ALA A 669 -39.63 -11.69 -25.96
N ARG A 670 -38.86 -11.17 -25.00
CA ARG A 670 -39.06 -11.46 -23.56
C ARG A 670 -40.40 -10.94 -23.04
N ASN A 671 -40.80 -9.73 -23.42
CA ASN A 671 -42.09 -9.15 -23.04
C ASN A 671 -43.26 -9.98 -23.58
N ASN A 672 -43.11 -10.53 -24.79
CA ASN A 672 -44.06 -11.44 -25.43
C ASN A 672 -43.95 -12.90 -24.96
N LYS A 673 -43.05 -13.20 -24.01
CA LYS A 673 -42.73 -14.56 -23.50
C LYS A 673 -42.25 -15.53 -24.60
N ASP A 674 -41.71 -15.02 -25.70
CA ASP A 674 -41.04 -15.81 -26.74
C ASP A 674 -39.59 -16.07 -26.35
N TRP A 675 -39.40 -17.10 -25.52
CA TRP A 675 -38.09 -17.50 -25.02
C TRP A 675 -37.17 -18.01 -26.14
N ALA A 676 -37.73 -18.65 -27.17
CA ALA A 676 -36.96 -19.20 -28.28
C ALA A 676 -36.33 -18.08 -29.14
N ALA A 677 -37.09 -17.04 -29.48
CA ALA A 677 -36.57 -15.88 -30.18
C ALA A 677 -35.54 -15.11 -29.33
N SER A 678 -35.81 -14.94 -28.02
CA SER A 678 -34.87 -14.30 -27.10
C SER A 678 -33.54 -15.06 -26.99
N ASP A 679 -33.58 -16.38 -26.86
CA ASP A 679 -32.37 -17.22 -26.78
C ASP A 679 -31.61 -17.23 -28.11
N LYS A 680 -32.32 -17.24 -29.25
CA LYS A 680 -31.70 -17.12 -30.58
C LYS A 680 -30.88 -15.84 -30.70
N ILE A 681 -31.45 -14.69 -30.33
CA ILE A 681 -30.74 -13.40 -30.38
C ILE A 681 -29.54 -13.40 -29.44
N ARG A 682 -29.68 -13.94 -28.22
CA ARG A 682 -28.56 -14.05 -27.27
C ARG A 682 -27.42 -14.90 -27.84
N ASN A 683 -27.73 -16.03 -28.47
CA ASN A 683 -26.73 -16.92 -29.05
C ASN A 683 -26.04 -16.28 -30.26
N GLU A 684 -26.78 -15.62 -31.16
CA GLU A 684 -26.21 -14.88 -32.30
C GLU A 684 -25.22 -13.79 -31.83
N LEU A 685 -25.56 -13.06 -30.76
CA LEU A 685 -24.68 -12.06 -30.18
C LEU A 685 -23.46 -12.68 -29.49
N SER A 686 -23.66 -13.78 -28.75
CA SER A 686 -22.56 -14.50 -28.09
C SER A 686 -21.57 -15.11 -29.07
N GLU A 687 -22.03 -15.60 -30.24
CA GLU A 687 -21.18 -16.10 -31.32
C GLU A 687 -20.29 -14.99 -31.91
N LYS A 688 -20.81 -13.76 -31.93
CA LYS A 688 -20.05 -12.56 -32.31
C LYS A 688 -19.15 -12.01 -31.20
N GLY A 689 -19.12 -12.66 -30.03
CA GLY A 689 -18.34 -12.22 -28.87
C GLY A 689 -19.01 -11.16 -28.02
N VAL A 690 -20.31 -10.93 -28.14
CA VAL A 690 -21.10 -10.01 -27.29
C VAL A 690 -21.88 -10.81 -26.25
N ILE A 691 -21.61 -10.56 -24.97
CA ILE A 691 -22.30 -11.20 -23.84
C ILE A 691 -23.39 -10.25 -23.35
N LEU A 692 -24.61 -10.75 -23.22
CA LEU A 692 -25.74 -10.01 -22.65
C LEU A 692 -25.97 -10.39 -21.18
N GLU A 693 -26.25 -9.39 -20.34
CA GLU A 693 -26.59 -9.54 -18.93
C GLU A 693 -27.95 -8.90 -18.64
N ASP A 694 -28.91 -9.70 -18.17
CA ASP A 694 -30.26 -9.23 -17.84
C ASP A 694 -30.25 -8.52 -16.48
N LYS A 695 -30.77 -7.29 -16.44
CA LYS A 695 -30.95 -6.46 -15.24
C LYS A 695 -32.44 -6.15 -15.01
N PRO A 696 -32.85 -5.73 -13.79
CA PRO A 696 -34.23 -5.37 -13.50
C PRO A 696 -34.76 -4.18 -14.32
N ASP A 697 -33.88 -3.31 -14.78
CA ASP A 697 -34.14 -2.05 -15.51
C ASP A 697 -33.75 -2.10 -16.99
N GLY A 698 -33.16 -3.20 -17.48
CA GLY A 698 -32.77 -3.35 -18.88
C GLY A 698 -31.85 -4.54 -19.16
N THR A 699 -31.32 -4.61 -20.38
CA THR A 699 -30.27 -5.58 -20.75
C THR A 699 -28.96 -4.84 -20.91
N ALA A 700 -27.95 -5.17 -20.10
CA ALA A 700 -26.58 -4.71 -20.29
C ALA A 700 -25.82 -5.65 -21.22
N TRP A 701 -24.71 -5.17 -21.78
CA TRP A 701 -23.86 -5.95 -22.66
C TRP A 701 -22.39 -5.69 -22.37
N LYS A 702 -21.55 -6.67 -22.73
CA LYS A 702 -20.10 -6.59 -22.67
C LYS A 702 -19.47 -7.37 -23.81
N ILE A 703 -18.23 -7.05 -24.15
CA ILE A 703 -17.43 -7.82 -25.10
C ILE A 703 -16.73 -8.95 -24.37
N LYS A 704 -16.73 -10.14 -24.96
CA LYS A 704 -15.96 -11.28 -24.47
C LYS A 704 -14.47 -10.98 -24.64
N VAL A 705 -13.76 -10.95 -23.52
CA VAL A 705 -12.30 -10.82 -23.45
C VAL A 705 -11.67 -12.20 -23.28
N GLY A 706 -10.52 -12.44 -23.91
CA GLY A 706 -9.87 -13.75 -24.00
C GLY A 706 -10.11 -14.43 -25.33
#